data_AF-A0A2U1T1I2-F1
#
_entry.id   AF-A0A2U1T1I2-F1
#
_cell.length_a   1.000
_cell.length_b   1.000
_cell.length_c   1.000
_cell.angle_alpha   90.00
_cell.angle_beta   90.00
_cell.angle_gamma   90.00
#
_symmetry.space_group_name_H-M   'P 1'
#
loop_
_entity.id
_entity.type
_entity.pdbx_description
1 polymer ?
#
loop_
_entity_poly.entity_id
_entity_poly.type
_entity_poly.pdbx_seq_one_letter_code
_entity_poly.pdbx_strand_id
1 'polypeptide(L)'
;MVAHANPASAYSAQLQLESLRPSSTAHSLAAADAAIAALEAVLPEDAAGELAAQAAVDQAIDDLVSTSSLTSAIYDAESKQYGDYTASSKEWLLTETTRAKTLLAKTQDPATPVTEAEIDSEVTQLRNAEAQLVDLSGLRASIAAAEAKIALGVWTNNSTSNTRSYVQGAQTVLNTPDAPQSEVNRLSNSVTFSASLLIDISGMKANYNHFITLSESDFTSHSRVSMSEYLDYAELLLADDRFGDWNVTQARIDQAYLLYHTAMANMVSKRVLAEMVASAVTLNASRFTASSWVGLPDALSRAEATLARTADAADPVSQRDVDTSASGLAVELNGLISTALLTAKVSEAEALNEADYRSASWPTFQSALADANALLAAASTPSITVTDAELATTLAALTDAMAGLEDLSTLKATAVAELALAEDALGNVGPDFTAYSVAELDAAIDRLAAAIASPTESGLIGATSTSVAARGALVDASSLTAALAATAGASKDNTVSTQGAFDTAVASANDLLDRVRDADEEVTAAEVLAVTSDLNTATANLVDLSLLRTAVDAAAATDLADHTAYSVAVFDSAEATALAVLGDDDATALQVSAAASQLRTAIADLVSAAPFYAAYAAAQDLDESDYTAHSWADVAPWLRGLDGFRTTLNNPNVSISASHIVNSVSSFNQFIDSLVAISPLKTIYGTSNVDEAQFSASSFAALTSARAAAAALLDRATDASDPVTQAEVDAAYAAVNDAVNGLVNTEAAAAKLSAEASAFVAGDYTAASASVMGSALAALAALVNADATVPVTAAQLSDAANAVEAARDALVSIVDLAFMASLDLDAMKAEYSAASFAPFAAAVTAARALLTQSADPTVIITEAQVNDAVNGIFPAAFTLVSTGNLTDAIAGGSGLVEAKYTASSWAAFAAALADAEAVAARSADASTVAPVTRSETDDVVAALLAAIDGLVAAPAAIPGTPAAADTTGATDITGTSDVADAGVDELPFTGAELLLPVGGALALLLSGAWLTMVSRRRGALNG
;
A
#
# COMPACT_ATOMS: atom_id res chain seq x y z
N MET A 1 48.66 -45.57 -10.09
CA MET A 1 48.44 -44.59 -9.01
C MET A 1 46.98 -44.21 -9.09
N VAL A 2 46.15 -45.08 -8.53
CA VAL A 2 44.75 -44.83 -8.28
C VAL A 2 44.76 -43.85 -7.11
N ALA A 3 44.66 -42.55 -7.41
CA ALA A 3 44.26 -41.58 -6.41
C ALA A 3 42.76 -41.80 -6.21
N HIS A 4 42.47 -42.54 -5.15
CA HIS A 4 41.20 -42.72 -4.45
C HIS A 4 40.00 -41.92 -5.00
N ALA A 5 39.17 -42.57 -5.83
CA ALA A 5 37.83 -42.10 -6.21
C ALA A 5 36.79 -42.36 -5.09
N ASN A 6 37.02 -43.42 -4.32
CA ASN A 6 36.17 -43.92 -3.26
C ASN A 6 35.63 -42.86 -2.25
N PRO A 7 36.38 -41.80 -1.85
CA PRO A 7 35.80 -40.73 -1.03
C PRO A 7 34.99 -39.72 -1.84
N ALA A 8 35.32 -39.42 -3.10
CA ALA A 8 34.75 -38.27 -3.82
C ALA A 8 33.35 -38.55 -4.41
N SER A 9 33.10 -39.77 -4.88
CA SER A 9 31.81 -40.28 -5.36
C SER A 9 30.81 -40.34 -4.20
N ALA A 10 31.17 -41.05 -3.13
CA ALA A 10 30.43 -41.09 -1.87
C ALA A 10 30.22 -39.70 -1.27
N TYR A 11 31.24 -38.81 -1.32
CA TYR A 11 31.13 -37.43 -0.84
C TYR A 11 30.21 -36.58 -1.72
N SER A 12 30.17 -36.81 -3.04
CA SER A 12 29.25 -36.12 -3.95
C SER A 12 27.80 -36.57 -3.76
N ALA A 13 27.59 -37.87 -3.59
CA ALA A 13 26.30 -38.45 -3.22
C ALA A 13 25.85 -38.00 -1.83
N GLN A 14 26.77 -37.91 -0.87
CA GLN A 14 26.54 -37.32 0.44
C GLN A 14 26.15 -35.86 0.30
N LEU A 15 26.80 -35.06 -0.54
CA LEU A 15 26.42 -33.66 -0.77
C LEU A 15 25.02 -33.53 -1.40
N GLN A 16 24.68 -34.38 -2.36
CA GLN A 16 23.37 -34.40 -3.00
C GLN A 16 22.28 -34.85 -2.01
N LEU A 17 22.52 -35.94 -1.29
CA LEU A 17 21.62 -36.43 -0.24
C LEU A 17 21.50 -35.44 0.92
N GLU A 18 22.58 -34.76 1.31
CA GLU A 18 22.58 -33.72 2.34
C GLU A 18 21.72 -32.53 1.95
N SER A 19 21.62 -32.22 0.65
CA SER A 19 20.71 -31.19 0.15
C SER A 19 19.23 -31.59 0.21
N LEU A 20 18.93 -32.89 0.16
CA LEU A 20 17.56 -33.45 0.13
C LEU A 20 17.10 -33.97 1.50
N ARG A 21 18.05 -34.31 2.39
CA ARG A 21 17.86 -34.77 3.79
C ARG A 21 16.85 -33.95 4.59
N PRO A 22 16.85 -32.62 4.54
CA PRO A 22 15.89 -31.83 5.30
C PRO A 22 14.42 -32.06 4.88
N SER A 23 14.19 -32.53 3.66
CA SER A 23 12.88 -32.61 3.02
C SER A 23 12.46 -34.03 2.63
N SER A 24 13.12 -35.06 3.14
CA SER A 24 12.84 -36.45 2.81
C SER A 24 12.57 -37.28 4.06
N THR A 25 11.86 -38.41 3.91
CA THR A 25 11.58 -39.30 5.06
C THR A 25 12.87 -39.97 5.55
N ALA A 26 13.00 -40.18 6.86
CA ALA A 26 14.13 -40.89 7.47
C ALA A 26 14.26 -42.33 6.96
N HIS A 27 13.16 -42.97 6.54
CA HIS A 27 13.21 -44.30 5.96
C HIS A 27 13.85 -44.30 4.57
N SER A 28 13.39 -43.41 3.67
CA SER A 28 14.00 -43.27 2.33
C SER A 28 15.43 -42.71 2.42
N LEU A 29 15.72 -41.84 3.38
CA LEU A 29 17.07 -41.36 3.68
C LEU A 29 17.98 -42.45 4.26
N ALA A 30 17.47 -43.32 5.14
CA ALA A 30 18.25 -44.45 5.65
C ALA A 30 18.55 -45.46 4.54
N ALA A 31 17.64 -45.64 3.59
CA ALA A 31 17.89 -46.42 2.39
C ALA A 31 18.99 -45.79 1.52
N ALA A 32 18.95 -44.47 1.31
CA ALA A 32 19.99 -43.73 0.59
C ALA A 32 21.32 -43.69 1.33
N ASP A 33 21.34 -43.49 2.65
CA ASP A 33 22.54 -43.54 3.51
C ASP A 33 23.13 -44.94 3.57
N ALA A 34 22.30 -45.98 3.55
CA ALA A 34 22.77 -47.36 3.45
C ALA A 34 23.38 -47.64 2.07
N ALA A 35 22.82 -47.06 1.01
CA ALA A 35 23.40 -47.13 -0.33
C ALA A 35 24.73 -46.36 -0.41
N ILE A 36 24.84 -45.17 0.22
CA ILE A 36 26.10 -44.41 0.27
C ILE A 36 27.12 -45.08 1.21
N ALA A 37 26.71 -45.65 2.33
CA ALA A 37 27.63 -46.38 3.21
C ALA A 37 28.09 -47.69 2.57
N ALA A 38 27.23 -48.33 1.76
CA ALA A 38 27.64 -49.45 0.91
C ALA A 38 28.69 -49.00 -0.11
N LEU A 39 28.51 -47.81 -0.71
CA LEU A 39 29.47 -47.15 -1.60
C LEU A 39 30.81 -46.82 -0.91
N GLU A 40 30.80 -46.29 0.32
CA GLU A 40 32.00 -46.02 1.12
C GLU A 40 32.71 -47.29 1.62
N ALA A 41 31.97 -48.38 1.79
CA ALA A 41 32.49 -49.67 2.28
C ALA A 41 33.08 -50.53 1.15
N VAL A 42 32.85 -50.16 -0.11
CA VAL A 42 33.51 -50.76 -1.26
C VAL A 42 35.03 -50.63 -1.07
N LEU A 43 35.77 -51.73 -1.23
CA LEU A 43 37.22 -51.72 -1.10
C LEU A 43 37.85 -51.02 -2.33
N PRO A 44 39.00 -50.32 -2.24
CA PRO A 44 39.56 -49.48 -3.32
C PRO A 44 40.03 -50.22 -4.59
N GLU A 45 39.82 -51.54 -4.67
CA GLU A 45 40.08 -52.37 -5.85
C GLU A 45 38.80 -52.95 -6.45
N ASP A 46 37.70 -52.88 -5.72
CA ASP A 46 36.38 -53.34 -6.17
C ASP A 46 35.65 -52.20 -6.84
N ALA A 47 36.28 -51.82 -7.93
CA ALA A 47 35.76 -50.87 -8.85
C ALA A 47 34.31 -51.28 -9.17
N ALA A 48 34.09 -52.56 -9.43
CA ALA A 48 32.79 -53.10 -9.73
C ALA A 48 31.70 -52.79 -8.67
N GLY A 49 31.99 -53.00 -7.39
CA GLY A 49 31.07 -52.58 -6.32
C GLY A 49 30.74 -51.07 -6.28
N GLU A 50 31.58 -50.18 -6.83
CA GLU A 50 31.45 -48.71 -6.71
C GLU A 50 30.30 -48.14 -7.59
N LEU A 51 30.07 -48.59 -8.82
CA LEU A 51 28.97 -48.12 -9.71
C LEU A 51 27.64 -48.73 -9.32
N ALA A 52 27.61 -49.98 -8.87
CA ALA A 52 26.37 -50.56 -8.36
C ALA A 52 25.93 -49.84 -7.11
N ALA A 53 26.87 -49.58 -6.21
CA ALA A 53 26.59 -48.79 -5.04
C ALA A 53 26.20 -47.34 -5.43
N GLN A 54 26.79 -46.74 -6.46
CA GLN A 54 26.40 -45.42 -6.96
C GLN A 54 25.02 -45.41 -7.67
N ALA A 55 24.66 -46.43 -8.45
CA ALA A 55 23.35 -46.55 -9.09
C ALA A 55 22.24 -46.87 -8.07
N ALA A 56 22.56 -47.66 -7.05
CA ALA A 56 21.70 -47.85 -5.89
C ALA A 56 21.51 -46.54 -5.10
N VAL A 57 22.56 -45.71 -5.01
CA VAL A 57 22.47 -44.36 -4.46
C VAL A 57 21.54 -43.48 -5.31
N ASP A 58 21.70 -43.46 -6.63
CA ASP A 58 20.87 -42.62 -7.52
C ASP A 58 19.39 -43.05 -7.48
N GLN A 59 19.12 -44.35 -7.51
CA GLN A 59 17.76 -44.88 -7.36
C GLN A 59 17.18 -44.57 -5.96
N ALA A 60 17.98 -44.72 -4.90
CA ALA A 60 17.55 -44.38 -3.55
C ALA A 60 17.34 -42.87 -3.37
N ILE A 61 18.04 -42.03 -4.14
CA ILE A 61 17.83 -40.58 -4.22
C ILE A 61 16.53 -40.24 -4.99
N ASP A 62 16.24 -40.91 -6.11
CA ASP A 62 14.99 -40.71 -6.87
C ASP A 62 13.75 -41.22 -6.13
N ASP A 63 13.90 -42.29 -5.34
CA ASP A 63 12.85 -42.87 -4.48
C ASP A 63 12.69 -42.11 -3.15
N LEU A 64 13.39 -40.99 -2.96
CA LEU A 64 13.19 -40.14 -1.78
C LEU A 64 11.76 -39.60 -1.76
N VAL A 65 10.98 -40.17 -0.85
CA VAL A 65 9.66 -39.62 -0.49
C VAL A 65 9.86 -38.26 0.18
N SER A 66 9.22 -37.24 -0.38
CA SER A 66 9.41 -35.86 0.04
C SER A 66 8.38 -35.48 1.10
N THR A 67 8.83 -34.93 2.22
CA THR A 67 7.97 -34.39 3.28
C THR A 67 7.59 -32.93 3.05
N SER A 68 8.04 -32.31 1.95
CA SER A 68 7.92 -30.88 1.71
C SER A 68 6.46 -30.40 1.59
N SER A 69 5.61 -31.14 0.87
CA SER A 69 4.18 -30.83 0.70
C SER A 69 3.42 -30.91 2.03
N LEU A 70 3.67 -31.96 2.83
CA LEU A 70 3.10 -32.15 4.16
C LEU A 70 3.59 -31.08 5.14
N THR A 71 4.88 -30.77 5.15
CA THR A 71 5.46 -29.74 6.01
C THR A 71 4.90 -28.37 5.68
N SER A 72 4.78 -28.04 4.38
CA SER A 72 4.15 -26.79 3.94
C SER A 72 2.68 -26.73 4.32
N ALA A 73 1.92 -27.81 4.12
CA ALA A 73 0.51 -27.86 4.49
C ALA A 73 0.32 -27.68 6.00
N ILE A 74 1.12 -28.37 6.83
CA ILE A 74 1.11 -28.21 8.29
C ILE A 74 1.40 -26.75 8.66
N TYR A 75 2.42 -26.13 8.05
CA TYR A 75 2.75 -24.73 8.30
C TYR A 75 1.59 -23.79 7.95
N ASP A 76 0.95 -23.99 6.79
CA ASP A 76 -0.21 -23.20 6.37
C ASP A 76 -1.40 -23.36 7.35
N ALA A 77 -1.68 -24.60 7.78
CA ALA A 77 -2.75 -24.89 8.73
C ALA A 77 -2.46 -24.30 10.12
N GLU A 78 -1.23 -24.44 10.62
CA GLU A 78 -0.79 -23.82 11.88
C GLU A 78 -0.91 -22.30 11.83
N SER A 79 -0.61 -21.67 10.71
CA SER A 79 -0.77 -20.22 10.54
C SER A 79 -2.25 -19.80 10.67
N LYS A 80 -3.17 -20.61 10.16
CA LYS A 80 -4.62 -20.36 10.18
C LYS A 80 -5.26 -20.62 11.56
N GLN A 81 -4.64 -21.41 12.44
CA GLN A 81 -5.16 -21.57 13.82
C GLN A 81 -5.24 -20.25 14.60
N TYR A 82 -4.41 -19.27 14.24
CA TYR A 82 -4.41 -17.93 14.84
C TYR A 82 -5.44 -16.97 14.22
N GLY A 83 -6.10 -17.36 13.12
CA GLY A 83 -7.13 -16.55 12.47
C GLY A 83 -8.40 -16.44 13.32
N ASP A 84 -9.25 -15.47 13.00
CA ASP A 84 -10.50 -15.20 13.73
C ASP A 84 -11.64 -16.07 13.20
N TYR A 85 -11.56 -17.36 13.49
CA TYR A 85 -12.56 -18.36 13.08
C TYR A 85 -13.42 -18.85 14.26
N THR A 86 -14.56 -19.49 13.96
CA THR A 86 -15.42 -20.14 14.96
C THR A 86 -14.68 -21.25 15.71
N ALA A 87 -15.09 -21.53 16.96
CA ALA A 87 -14.40 -22.50 17.81
C ALA A 87 -14.40 -23.91 17.21
N SER A 88 -15.50 -24.35 16.61
CA SER A 88 -15.60 -25.71 16.08
C SER A 88 -14.84 -25.92 14.77
N SER A 89 -14.82 -24.92 13.88
CA SER A 89 -14.01 -25.00 12.65
C SER A 89 -12.50 -24.99 12.96
N LYS A 90 -12.07 -24.25 14.00
CA LYS A 90 -10.70 -24.32 14.53
C LYS A 90 -10.36 -25.67 15.15
N GLU A 91 -11.26 -26.22 15.96
CA GLU A 91 -11.03 -27.51 16.63
C GLU A 91 -10.84 -28.63 15.59
N TRP A 92 -11.58 -28.58 14.50
CA TRP A 92 -11.41 -29.52 13.42
C TRP A 92 -10.09 -29.34 12.66
N LEU A 93 -9.70 -28.10 12.30
CA LEU A 93 -8.38 -27.85 11.72
C LEU A 93 -7.25 -28.32 12.65
N LEU A 94 -7.38 -28.10 13.96
CA LEU A 94 -6.42 -28.57 14.96
C LEU A 94 -6.32 -30.10 14.99
N THR A 95 -7.45 -30.79 14.85
CA THR A 95 -7.52 -32.25 14.79
C THR A 95 -6.76 -32.78 13.57
N GLU A 96 -7.01 -32.26 12.37
CA GLU A 96 -6.29 -32.68 11.16
C GLU A 96 -4.81 -32.27 11.20
N THR A 97 -4.49 -31.07 11.72
CA THR A 97 -3.09 -30.65 11.92
C THR A 97 -2.35 -31.61 12.84
N THR A 98 -3.01 -32.14 13.88
CA THR A 98 -2.43 -33.11 14.80
C THR A 98 -2.19 -34.45 14.11
N ARG A 99 -3.09 -34.90 13.22
CA ARG A 99 -2.90 -36.10 12.41
C ARG A 99 -1.74 -35.93 11.44
N ALA A 100 -1.66 -34.81 10.73
CA ALA A 100 -0.56 -34.48 9.83
C ALA A 100 0.79 -34.43 10.54
N LYS A 101 0.85 -33.83 11.74
CA LYS A 101 2.06 -33.87 12.59
C LYS A 101 2.43 -35.27 13.05
N THR A 102 1.43 -36.11 13.34
CA THR A 102 1.67 -37.50 13.69
C THR A 102 2.25 -38.26 12.51
N LEU A 103 1.76 -38.02 11.29
CA LEU A 103 2.34 -38.58 10.07
C LEU A 103 3.76 -38.06 9.82
N LEU A 104 4.01 -36.76 9.97
CA LEU A 104 5.34 -36.16 9.87
C LEU A 104 6.30 -36.75 10.92
N ALA A 105 5.85 -37.01 12.14
CA ALA A 105 6.66 -37.69 13.16
C ALA A 105 7.00 -39.12 12.73
N LYS A 106 6.06 -39.86 12.11
CA LYS A 106 6.34 -41.18 11.54
C LYS A 106 7.36 -41.12 10.41
N THR A 107 7.37 -40.07 9.60
CA THR A 107 8.41 -39.91 8.56
C THR A 107 9.82 -39.78 9.13
N GLN A 108 9.98 -39.48 10.42
CA GLN A 108 11.29 -39.41 11.07
C GLN A 108 11.77 -40.77 11.62
N ASP A 109 10.92 -41.80 11.61
CA ASP A 109 11.28 -43.14 12.04
C ASP A 109 11.84 -43.96 10.85
N PRO A 110 13.15 -44.27 10.82
CA PRO A 110 13.74 -45.04 9.74
C PRO A 110 13.27 -46.50 9.68
N ALA A 111 12.55 -47.00 10.70
CA ALA A 111 11.96 -48.34 10.68
C ALA A 111 10.56 -48.40 10.05
N THR A 112 9.92 -47.25 9.83
CA THR A 112 8.52 -47.16 9.39
C THR A 112 8.42 -46.46 8.04
N PRO A 113 8.14 -47.18 6.93
CA PRO A 113 7.98 -46.55 5.63
C PRO A 113 6.71 -45.69 5.60
N VAL A 114 6.82 -44.47 5.10
CA VAL A 114 5.70 -43.57 4.77
C VAL A 114 5.78 -43.28 3.28
N THR A 115 4.66 -43.42 2.58
CA THR A 115 4.56 -43.28 1.13
C THR A 115 4.16 -41.86 0.71
N GLU A 116 4.49 -41.47 -0.52
CA GLU A 116 4.05 -40.19 -1.10
C GLU A 116 2.51 -40.07 -1.14
N ALA A 117 1.80 -41.18 -1.36
CA ALA A 117 0.33 -41.20 -1.37
C ALA A 117 -0.29 -40.93 0.01
N GLU A 118 0.33 -41.40 1.10
CA GLU A 118 -0.09 -41.08 2.46
C GLU A 118 0.10 -39.59 2.76
N ILE A 119 1.23 -39.04 2.33
CA ILE A 119 1.55 -37.60 2.41
C ILE A 119 0.49 -36.78 1.64
N ASP A 120 0.20 -37.13 0.39
CA ASP A 120 -0.77 -36.42 -0.46
C ASP A 120 -2.20 -36.49 0.09
N SER A 121 -2.60 -37.64 0.63
CA SER A 121 -3.91 -37.82 1.26
C SER A 121 -4.08 -36.92 2.47
N GLU A 122 -3.07 -36.87 3.34
CA GLU A 122 -3.08 -36.06 4.53
C GLU A 122 -3.05 -34.57 4.20
N VAL A 123 -2.24 -34.17 3.21
CA VAL A 123 -2.23 -32.79 2.66
C VAL A 123 -3.62 -32.39 2.16
N THR A 124 -4.32 -33.30 1.48
CA THR A 124 -5.69 -33.05 0.97
C THR A 124 -6.69 -32.87 2.10
N GLN A 125 -6.64 -33.74 3.13
CA GLN A 125 -7.52 -33.63 4.31
C GLN A 125 -7.30 -32.31 5.05
N LEU A 126 -6.03 -31.92 5.21
CA LEU A 126 -5.66 -30.66 5.83
C LEU A 126 -6.22 -29.46 5.04
N ARG A 127 -6.04 -29.44 3.72
CA ARG A 127 -6.59 -28.38 2.84
C ARG A 127 -8.12 -28.32 2.87
N ASN A 128 -8.79 -29.46 2.99
CA ASN A 128 -10.24 -29.49 3.14
C ASN A 128 -10.70 -28.90 4.48
N ALA A 129 -10.00 -29.22 5.59
CA ALA A 129 -10.28 -28.61 6.88
C ALA A 129 -10.05 -27.10 6.87
N GLU A 130 -9.00 -26.62 6.17
CA GLU A 130 -8.78 -25.20 5.95
C GLU A 130 -9.91 -24.52 5.16
N ALA A 131 -10.44 -25.19 4.13
CA ALA A 131 -11.51 -24.65 3.29
C ALA A 131 -12.86 -24.51 4.05
N GLN A 132 -13.03 -25.22 5.17
CA GLN A 132 -14.24 -25.18 5.99
C GLN A 132 -14.13 -24.27 7.22
N LEU A 133 -13.05 -23.49 7.32
CA LEU A 133 -12.93 -22.45 8.33
C LEU A 133 -14.02 -21.37 8.14
N VAL A 134 -14.72 -21.04 9.24
CA VAL A 134 -15.75 -19.99 9.23
C VAL A 134 -15.16 -18.70 9.78
N ASP A 135 -14.98 -17.71 8.91
CA ASP A 135 -14.34 -16.42 9.19
C ASP A 135 -15.29 -15.43 9.88
N LEU A 136 -14.92 -15.00 11.08
CA LEU A 136 -15.62 -14.02 11.92
C LEU A 136 -15.10 -12.59 11.72
N SER A 137 -13.99 -12.39 11.00
CA SER A 137 -13.30 -11.10 10.89
C SER A 137 -14.19 -10.01 10.32
N GLY A 138 -14.99 -10.33 9.29
CA GLY A 138 -15.94 -9.40 8.69
C GLY A 138 -17.05 -8.94 9.66
N LEU A 139 -17.51 -9.83 10.55
CA LEU A 139 -18.51 -9.51 11.56
C LEU A 139 -17.93 -8.66 12.69
N ARG A 140 -16.71 -8.98 13.15
CA ARG A 140 -16.02 -8.13 14.14
C ARG A 140 -15.72 -6.74 13.60
N ALA A 141 -15.30 -6.64 12.34
CA ALA A 141 -15.02 -5.36 11.70
C ALA A 141 -16.29 -4.48 11.61
N SER A 142 -17.43 -5.04 11.22
CA SER A 142 -18.69 -4.28 11.15
C SER A 142 -19.19 -3.84 12.53
N ILE A 143 -19.07 -4.69 13.56
CA ILE A 143 -19.34 -4.32 14.96
C ILE A 143 -18.44 -3.16 15.40
N ALA A 144 -17.12 -3.30 15.24
CA ALA A 144 -16.16 -2.28 15.66
C ALA A 144 -16.38 -0.94 14.94
N ALA A 145 -16.69 -0.98 13.64
CA ALA A 145 -17.00 0.22 12.86
C ALA A 145 -18.29 0.90 13.34
N ALA A 146 -19.33 0.13 13.69
CA ALA A 146 -20.57 0.68 14.24
C ALA A 146 -20.36 1.31 15.62
N GLU A 147 -19.63 0.64 16.52
CA GLU A 147 -19.29 1.16 17.85
C GLU A 147 -18.41 2.41 17.79
N ALA A 148 -17.42 2.45 16.89
CA ALA A 148 -16.58 3.62 16.66
C ALA A 148 -17.38 4.82 16.17
N LYS A 149 -18.35 4.61 15.27
CA LYS A 149 -19.28 5.67 14.87
C LYS A 149 -20.05 6.18 16.09
N ILE A 150 -20.72 5.29 16.83
CA ILE A 150 -21.50 5.65 18.03
C ILE A 150 -20.67 6.47 19.03
N ALA A 151 -19.39 6.11 19.24
CA ALA A 151 -18.48 6.77 20.17
C ALA A 151 -18.20 8.26 19.87
N LEU A 152 -18.47 8.75 18.65
CA LEU A 152 -18.33 10.16 18.30
C LEU A 152 -19.27 11.08 19.11
N GLY A 153 -20.36 10.57 19.67
CA GLY A 153 -21.29 11.35 20.51
C GLY A 153 -22.04 12.46 19.76
N VAL A 154 -22.06 12.39 18.44
CA VAL A 154 -22.68 13.38 17.53
C VAL A 154 -24.02 12.91 16.96
N TRP A 155 -24.54 11.77 17.40
CA TRP A 155 -25.73 11.14 16.84
C TRP A 155 -26.94 11.30 17.75
N THR A 156 -28.15 11.17 17.20
CA THR A 156 -29.37 11.11 18.03
C THR A 156 -29.39 9.87 18.93
N ASN A 157 -30.00 9.96 20.12
CA ASN A 157 -30.12 8.86 21.07
C ASN A 157 -30.89 7.66 20.48
N ASN A 158 -31.97 7.91 19.73
CA ASN A 158 -32.80 6.87 19.12
C ASN A 158 -32.04 6.08 18.03
N SER A 159 -31.43 6.76 17.06
CA SER A 159 -30.65 6.08 16.01
C SER A 159 -29.50 5.28 16.61
N THR A 160 -28.87 5.81 17.66
CA THR A 160 -27.80 5.14 18.41
C THR A 160 -28.29 3.87 19.13
N SER A 161 -29.45 3.92 19.78
CA SER A 161 -30.04 2.78 20.49
C SER A 161 -30.38 1.62 19.53
N ASN A 162 -30.98 1.94 18.38
CA ASN A 162 -31.31 0.96 17.35
C ASN A 162 -30.06 0.26 16.82
N THR A 163 -29.03 1.00 16.41
CA THR A 163 -27.75 0.41 15.97
C THR A 163 -27.13 -0.47 17.06
N ARG A 164 -27.21 -0.05 18.34
CA ARG A 164 -26.68 -0.84 19.47
C ARG A 164 -27.40 -2.18 19.65
N SER A 165 -28.71 -2.27 19.37
CA SER A 165 -29.45 -3.54 19.42
C SER A 165 -28.98 -4.54 18.36
N TYR A 166 -28.69 -4.09 17.14
CA TYR A 166 -28.14 -4.96 16.09
C TYR A 166 -26.71 -5.40 16.42
N VAL A 167 -25.89 -4.50 16.98
CA VAL A 167 -24.55 -4.83 17.49
C VAL A 167 -24.61 -5.90 18.57
N GLN A 168 -25.53 -5.80 19.53
CA GLN A 168 -25.69 -6.81 20.58
C GLN A 168 -26.07 -8.19 20.03
N GLY A 169 -26.98 -8.27 19.06
CA GLY A 169 -27.32 -9.54 18.39
C GLY A 169 -26.17 -10.14 17.57
N ALA A 170 -25.32 -9.30 16.97
CA ALA A 170 -24.12 -9.74 16.28
C ALA A 170 -23.04 -10.24 17.27
N GLN A 171 -22.90 -9.59 18.43
CA GLN A 171 -21.97 -9.99 19.50
C GLN A 171 -22.29 -11.36 20.08
N THR A 172 -23.56 -11.77 20.12
CA THR A 172 -23.92 -13.12 20.58
C THR A 172 -23.38 -14.21 19.65
N VAL A 173 -23.38 -13.98 18.34
CA VAL A 173 -22.92 -14.99 17.34
C VAL A 173 -21.40 -15.13 17.31
N LEU A 174 -20.64 -14.10 17.69
CA LEU A 174 -19.18 -14.21 17.84
C LEU A 174 -18.73 -15.29 18.84
N ASN A 175 -19.61 -15.70 19.76
CA ASN A 175 -19.35 -16.73 20.76
C ASN A 175 -20.05 -18.06 20.47
N THR A 176 -20.71 -18.20 19.32
CA THR A 176 -21.39 -19.45 18.91
C THR A 176 -20.38 -20.38 18.22
N PRO A 177 -20.07 -21.56 18.78
CA PRO A 177 -19.02 -22.45 18.25
C PRO A 177 -19.23 -22.93 16.81
N ASP A 178 -20.49 -23.12 16.40
CA ASP A 178 -20.89 -23.76 15.13
C ASP A 178 -21.60 -22.79 14.16
N ALA A 179 -21.40 -21.48 14.31
CA ALA A 179 -22.08 -20.51 13.45
C ALA A 179 -21.70 -20.74 11.98
N PRO A 180 -22.66 -20.83 11.03
CA PRO A 180 -22.35 -20.98 9.61
C PRO A 180 -21.93 -19.64 8.99
N GLN A 181 -21.10 -19.67 7.93
CA GLN A 181 -20.60 -18.47 7.25
C GLN A 181 -21.73 -17.56 6.70
N SER A 182 -22.86 -18.16 6.29
CA SER A 182 -24.04 -17.43 5.84
C SER A 182 -24.66 -16.54 6.92
N GLU A 183 -24.74 -17.03 8.17
CA GLU A 183 -25.26 -16.29 9.32
C GLU A 183 -24.31 -15.15 9.73
N VAL A 184 -23.00 -15.42 9.70
CA VAL A 184 -21.96 -14.40 9.95
C VAL A 184 -22.06 -13.26 8.93
N ASN A 185 -22.21 -13.60 7.64
CA ASN A 185 -22.34 -12.61 6.57
C ASN A 185 -23.63 -11.78 6.70
N ARG A 186 -24.76 -12.43 7.02
CA ARG A 186 -26.06 -11.77 7.21
C ARG A 186 -26.03 -10.76 8.34
N LEU A 187 -25.46 -11.13 9.49
CA LEU A 187 -25.35 -10.24 10.65
C LEU A 187 -24.39 -9.07 10.39
N SER A 188 -23.30 -9.31 9.67
CA SER A 188 -22.36 -8.25 9.29
C SER A 188 -23.05 -7.17 8.43
N ASN A 189 -23.86 -7.59 7.45
CA ASN A 189 -24.65 -6.68 6.63
C ASN A 189 -25.71 -5.93 7.46
N SER A 190 -26.35 -6.62 8.40
CA SER A 190 -27.38 -6.02 9.27
C SER A 190 -26.81 -4.92 10.19
N VAL A 191 -25.65 -5.17 10.80
CA VAL A 191 -24.92 -4.17 11.61
C VAL A 191 -24.52 -2.98 10.75
N THR A 192 -23.92 -3.25 9.59
CA THR A 192 -23.48 -2.20 8.64
C THR A 192 -24.64 -1.31 8.19
N PHE A 193 -25.79 -1.90 7.84
CA PHE A 193 -26.98 -1.18 7.46
C PHE A 193 -27.51 -0.33 8.61
N SER A 194 -27.64 -0.90 9.82
CA SER A 194 -28.13 -0.15 10.99
C SER A 194 -27.23 1.05 11.35
N ALA A 195 -25.91 0.94 11.14
CA ALA A 195 -24.97 2.04 11.37
C ALA A 195 -25.02 3.14 10.28
N SER A 196 -25.62 2.87 9.13
CA SER A 196 -25.86 3.87 8.08
C SER A 196 -27.08 4.76 8.34
N LEU A 197 -27.95 4.32 9.26
CA LEU A 197 -29.18 5.03 9.65
C LEU A 197 -28.96 5.98 10.84
N LEU A 198 -27.71 6.21 11.24
CA LEU A 198 -27.37 7.19 12.28
C LEU A 198 -27.64 8.62 11.80
N ILE A 199 -28.31 9.41 12.63
CA ILE A 199 -28.72 10.80 12.32
C ILE A 199 -27.79 11.77 13.06
N ASP A 200 -27.11 12.65 12.32
CA ASP A 200 -26.07 13.57 12.82
C ASP A 200 -26.65 14.90 13.34
N ILE A 201 -26.25 15.31 14.55
CA ILE A 201 -26.65 16.57 15.21
C ILE A 201 -25.49 17.55 15.44
N SER A 202 -24.29 17.24 14.94
CA SER A 202 -23.06 18.01 15.18
C SER A 202 -23.13 19.45 14.66
N GLY A 203 -23.61 19.66 13.43
CA GLY A 203 -23.66 20.98 12.84
C GLY A 203 -24.71 21.90 13.48
N MET A 204 -25.79 21.34 14.02
CA MET A 204 -26.73 22.10 14.85
C MET A 204 -26.08 22.57 16.16
N LYS A 205 -25.31 21.71 16.84
CA LYS A 205 -24.53 22.07 18.04
C LYS A 205 -23.49 23.17 17.74
N ALA A 206 -22.83 23.10 16.59
CA ALA A 206 -21.86 24.11 16.17
C ALA A 206 -22.51 25.49 15.92
N ASN A 207 -23.65 25.51 15.24
CA ASN A 207 -24.42 26.74 14.99
C ASN A 207 -24.97 27.38 16.28
N TYR A 208 -25.41 26.56 17.24
CA TYR A 208 -25.80 27.01 18.58
C TYR A 208 -24.62 27.71 19.28
N ASN A 209 -23.44 27.07 19.26
CA ASN A 209 -22.22 27.64 19.83
C ASN A 209 -21.76 28.93 19.13
N HIS A 210 -21.98 29.06 17.81
CA HIS A 210 -21.63 30.28 17.09
C HIS A 210 -22.41 31.49 17.64
N PHE A 211 -23.73 31.38 17.77
CA PHE A 211 -24.56 32.48 18.22
C PHE A 211 -24.24 32.90 19.65
N ILE A 212 -24.09 31.97 20.61
CA ILE A 212 -23.81 32.34 22.01
C ILE A 212 -22.48 33.08 22.23
N THR A 213 -21.59 33.15 21.22
CA THR A 213 -20.32 33.90 21.28
C THR A 213 -20.39 35.32 20.71
N LEU A 214 -21.47 35.69 20.02
CA LEU A 214 -21.63 37.03 19.44
C LEU A 214 -22.03 38.04 20.53
N SER A 215 -21.30 39.16 20.61
CA SER A 215 -21.59 40.23 21.59
C SER A 215 -22.78 41.07 21.13
N GLU A 216 -23.82 41.15 21.98
CA GLU A 216 -25.03 41.93 21.69
C GLU A 216 -24.78 43.45 21.54
N SER A 217 -23.60 43.96 21.92
CA SER A 217 -23.21 45.37 21.80
C SER A 217 -22.84 45.81 20.39
N ASP A 218 -22.49 44.87 19.52
CA ASP A 218 -21.93 45.14 18.18
C ASP A 218 -23.02 45.24 17.09
N PHE A 219 -24.26 44.89 17.44
CA PHE A 219 -25.38 44.74 16.51
C PHE A 219 -26.62 45.54 16.95
N THR A 220 -27.58 45.69 16.02
CA THR A 220 -28.86 46.36 16.31
C THR A 220 -29.85 45.45 17.06
N SER A 221 -30.88 46.05 17.65
CA SER A 221 -31.96 45.33 18.35
C SER A 221 -32.80 44.41 17.45
N HIS A 222 -32.86 44.65 16.13
CA HIS A 222 -33.54 43.75 15.18
C HIS A 222 -32.76 42.43 15.00
N SER A 223 -31.43 42.50 15.01
CA SER A 223 -30.54 41.34 14.90
C SER A 223 -30.58 40.43 16.14
N ARG A 224 -31.04 40.95 17.29
CA ARG A 224 -31.20 40.21 18.55
C ARG A 224 -32.42 39.27 18.55
N VAL A 225 -33.54 39.69 17.96
CA VAL A 225 -34.80 38.92 17.96
C VAL A 225 -34.69 37.66 17.10
N SER A 226 -34.13 37.78 15.89
CA SER A 226 -33.94 36.61 15.02
C SER A 226 -32.92 35.60 15.58
N MET A 227 -31.97 36.07 16.40
CA MET A 227 -30.99 35.22 17.09
C MET A 227 -31.62 34.41 18.23
N SER A 228 -32.55 34.99 19.01
CA SER A 228 -33.26 34.26 20.08
C SER A 228 -34.16 33.14 19.55
N GLU A 229 -34.83 33.33 18.41
CA GLU A 229 -35.72 32.31 17.82
C GLU A 229 -34.97 31.02 17.41
N TYR A 230 -33.76 31.16 16.87
CA TYR A 230 -32.90 30.02 16.56
C TYR A 230 -32.37 29.33 17.83
N LEU A 231 -31.91 30.11 18.82
CA LEU A 231 -31.36 29.56 20.06
C LEU A 231 -32.41 28.77 20.86
N ASP A 232 -33.64 29.28 20.96
CA ASP A 232 -34.75 28.60 21.65
C ASP A 232 -35.11 27.26 20.97
N TYR A 233 -35.16 27.24 19.62
CA TYR A 233 -35.47 26.02 18.86
C TYR A 233 -34.35 24.98 18.94
N ALA A 234 -33.08 25.42 18.88
CA ALA A 234 -31.93 24.54 19.01
C ALA A 234 -31.79 23.98 20.44
N GLU A 235 -32.08 24.78 21.48
CA GLU A 235 -32.06 24.33 22.88
C GLU A 235 -33.15 23.28 23.15
N LEU A 236 -34.34 23.42 22.56
CA LEU A 236 -35.40 22.41 22.62
C LEU A 236 -34.98 21.05 22.03
N LEU A 237 -34.20 21.04 20.95
CA LEU A 237 -33.70 19.81 20.31
C LEU A 237 -32.48 19.21 21.03
N LEU A 238 -31.78 20.00 21.86
CA LEU A 238 -30.59 19.60 22.61
C LEU A 238 -30.86 19.23 24.07
N ALA A 239 -32.05 19.56 24.59
CA ALA A 239 -32.43 19.28 25.98
C ALA A 239 -32.56 17.76 26.23
N ASP A 240 -31.49 17.20 26.78
CA ASP A 240 -31.44 15.86 27.36
C ASP A 240 -32.38 15.78 28.58
N ASP A 241 -33.10 14.66 28.71
CA ASP A 241 -33.70 14.17 29.96
C ASP A 241 -35.05 14.71 30.51
N ARG A 242 -35.85 15.54 29.82
CA ARG A 242 -37.14 16.01 30.38
C ARG A 242 -38.43 15.71 29.61
N PHE A 243 -38.34 15.14 28.42
CA PHE A 243 -39.50 14.66 27.66
C PHE A 243 -39.08 13.38 26.92
N GLY A 244 -39.50 12.22 27.43
CA GLY A 244 -39.16 10.93 26.84
C GLY A 244 -39.56 10.83 25.36
N ASP A 245 -38.71 10.17 24.58
CA ASP A 245 -39.03 9.48 23.32
C ASP A 245 -39.79 10.23 22.21
N TRP A 246 -39.26 11.35 21.70
CA TRP A 246 -39.70 11.84 20.38
C TRP A 246 -38.53 12.00 19.41
N ASN A 247 -38.27 10.92 18.67
CA ASN A 247 -37.75 10.85 17.30
C ASN A 247 -37.30 12.20 16.69
N VAL A 248 -36.08 12.67 17.01
CA VAL A 248 -35.45 13.79 16.27
C VAL A 248 -35.20 13.32 14.84
N THR A 249 -36.08 13.75 13.92
CA THR A 249 -35.98 13.41 12.50
C THR A 249 -35.07 14.37 11.76
N GLN A 250 -34.57 13.96 10.59
CA GLN A 250 -33.76 14.83 9.72
C GLN A 250 -34.48 16.15 9.38
N ALA A 251 -35.80 16.14 9.20
CA ALA A 251 -36.59 17.34 8.89
C ALA A 251 -36.54 18.41 9.98
N ARG A 252 -36.44 18.02 11.26
CA ARG A 252 -36.31 18.97 12.39
C ARG A 252 -34.91 19.59 12.45
N ILE A 253 -33.88 18.82 12.08
CA ILE A 253 -32.52 19.33 11.94
C ILE A 253 -32.45 20.36 10.81
N ASP A 254 -33.06 20.07 9.67
CA ASP A 254 -33.11 20.98 8.53
C ASP A 254 -33.85 22.30 8.86
N GLN A 255 -34.90 22.23 9.67
CA GLN A 255 -35.61 23.42 10.17
C GLN A 255 -34.71 24.31 11.06
N ALA A 256 -33.86 23.72 11.91
CA ALA A 256 -32.91 24.48 12.72
C ALA A 256 -31.88 25.22 11.83
N TYR A 257 -31.42 24.60 10.73
CA TYR A 257 -30.53 25.26 9.77
C TYR A 257 -31.17 26.46 9.07
N LEU A 258 -32.45 26.36 8.71
CA LEU A 258 -33.17 27.46 8.08
C LEU A 258 -33.29 28.69 9.01
N LEU A 259 -33.58 28.45 10.29
CA LEU A 259 -33.66 29.51 11.31
C LEU A 259 -32.30 30.20 11.51
N TYR A 260 -31.20 29.43 11.55
CA TYR A 260 -29.84 29.96 11.62
C TYR A 260 -29.53 30.94 10.48
N HIS A 261 -29.78 30.53 9.23
CA HIS A 261 -29.49 31.36 8.07
C HIS A 261 -30.37 32.61 7.98
N THR A 262 -31.63 32.50 8.41
CA THR A 262 -32.55 33.64 8.50
C THR A 262 -32.05 34.69 9.49
N ALA A 263 -31.56 34.25 10.65
CA ALA A 263 -31.00 35.13 11.67
C ALA A 263 -29.74 35.86 11.21
N MET A 264 -28.84 35.17 10.50
CA MET A 264 -27.62 35.77 9.93
C MET A 264 -27.91 36.85 8.87
N ALA A 265 -28.95 36.67 8.06
CA ALA A 265 -29.31 37.60 6.99
C ALA A 265 -29.80 38.97 7.50
N ASN A 266 -30.32 39.05 8.73
CA ASN A 266 -30.91 40.25 9.33
C ASN A 266 -29.95 41.04 10.25
N MET A 267 -28.63 40.80 10.16
CA MET A 267 -27.62 41.48 10.98
C MET A 267 -27.19 42.85 10.42
N VAL A 268 -27.18 43.91 11.25
CA VAL A 268 -26.72 45.27 10.90
C VAL A 268 -25.57 45.71 11.82
N SER A 269 -24.43 46.16 11.27
CA SER A 269 -23.17 46.45 11.98
C SER A 269 -22.78 47.93 11.99
N LYS A 270 -22.35 48.46 13.15
CA LYS A 270 -21.86 49.85 13.31
C LYS A 270 -20.33 49.99 13.27
N ARG A 271 -19.60 48.89 13.10
CA ARG A 271 -18.14 48.81 13.29
C ARG A 271 -17.33 49.73 12.37
N VAL A 272 -17.63 49.73 11.07
CA VAL A 272 -16.86 50.48 10.05
C VAL A 272 -16.88 51.98 10.30
N LEU A 273 -18.04 52.55 10.62
CA LEU A 273 -18.17 53.97 10.93
C LEU A 273 -17.37 54.36 12.18
N ALA A 274 -17.32 53.50 13.20
CA ALA A 274 -16.55 53.72 14.42
C ALA A 274 -15.03 53.74 14.15
N GLU A 275 -14.54 52.86 13.28
CA GLU A 275 -13.13 52.83 12.87
C GLU A 275 -12.73 54.08 12.06
N MET A 276 -13.62 54.59 11.19
CA MET A 276 -13.38 55.82 10.42
C MET A 276 -13.30 57.07 11.31
N VAL A 277 -14.20 57.19 12.30
CA VAL A 277 -14.17 58.26 13.30
C VAL A 277 -12.87 58.19 14.10
N ALA A 278 -12.50 57.00 14.57
CA ALA A 278 -11.24 56.78 15.29
C ALA A 278 -10.01 57.15 14.45
N SER A 279 -10.05 56.95 13.13
CA SER A 279 -8.96 57.35 12.24
C SER A 279 -8.88 58.87 12.08
N ALA A 280 -10.02 59.53 11.84
CA ALA A 280 -10.07 60.97 11.60
C ALA A 280 -9.61 61.81 12.82
N VAL A 281 -9.93 61.39 14.05
CA VAL A 281 -9.51 62.10 15.28
C VAL A 281 -8.00 62.11 15.52
N THR A 282 -7.24 61.23 14.86
CA THR A 282 -5.78 61.12 15.03
C THR A 282 -4.98 62.03 14.09
N LEU A 283 -5.64 62.64 13.11
CA LEU A 283 -4.96 63.49 12.11
C LEU A 283 -4.49 64.82 12.72
N ASN A 284 -3.34 65.30 12.25
CA ASN A 284 -2.76 66.57 12.71
C ASN A 284 -2.80 67.63 11.60
N ALA A 285 -3.49 68.74 11.89
CA ALA A 285 -3.69 69.87 10.97
C ALA A 285 -2.38 70.42 10.39
N SER A 286 -1.27 70.38 11.12
CA SER A 286 0.02 70.92 10.68
C SER A 286 0.66 70.13 9.53
N ARG A 287 0.12 68.97 9.16
CA ARG A 287 0.65 68.12 8.07
C ARG A 287 -0.08 68.32 6.73
N PHE A 288 -1.11 69.16 6.73
CA PHE A 288 -1.96 69.41 5.57
C PHE A 288 -1.95 70.89 5.21
N THR A 289 -2.32 71.20 3.97
CA THR A 289 -2.55 72.60 3.57
C THR A 289 -3.69 73.15 4.39
N ALA A 290 -3.54 74.40 4.85
CA ALA A 290 -4.55 75.01 5.70
C ALA A 290 -5.92 75.15 4.99
N SER A 291 -5.95 75.18 3.65
CA SER A 291 -7.16 75.25 2.84
C SER A 291 -7.92 73.93 2.75
N SER A 292 -7.24 72.78 2.73
CA SER A 292 -7.88 71.46 2.60
C SER A 292 -8.43 70.91 3.93
N TRP A 293 -7.86 71.35 5.05
CA TRP A 293 -8.26 70.90 6.39
C TRP A 293 -9.62 71.43 6.87
N VAL A 294 -10.15 72.48 6.26
CA VAL A 294 -11.24 73.31 6.84
C VAL A 294 -12.57 72.57 7.06
N GLY A 295 -12.90 71.55 6.24
CA GLY A 295 -14.19 70.84 6.28
C GLY A 295 -14.26 69.59 7.17
N LEU A 296 -13.11 68.96 7.49
CA LEU A 296 -13.03 67.70 8.25
C LEU A 296 -13.69 67.73 9.65
N PRO A 297 -13.54 68.79 10.48
CA PRO A 297 -14.14 68.82 11.81
C PRO A 297 -15.68 68.68 11.79
N ASP A 298 -16.35 69.24 10.80
CA ASP A 298 -17.82 69.22 10.69
C ASP A 298 -18.33 67.83 10.26
N ALA A 299 -17.62 67.12 9.38
CA ALA A 299 -18.00 65.77 8.97
C ALA A 299 -17.78 64.73 10.07
N LEU A 300 -16.71 64.88 10.86
CA LEU A 300 -16.43 64.04 12.01
C LEU A 300 -17.55 64.12 13.07
N SER A 301 -18.01 65.34 13.37
CA SER A 301 -19.12 65.57 14.30
C SER A 301 -20.42 64.88 13.85
N ARG A 302 -20.71 64.84 12.54
CA ARG A 302 -21.88 64.11 12.00
C ARG A 302 -21.76 62.59 12.14
N ALA A 303 -20.57 62.04 11.93
CA ALA A 303 -20.32 60.60 12.05
C ALA A 303 -20.44 60.11 13.51
N GLU A 304 -19.93 60.90 14.47
CA GLU A 304 -20.07 60.63 15.91
C GLU A 304 -21.55 60.64 16.35
N ALA A 305 -22.36 61.56 15.81
CA ALA A 305 -23.79 61.62 16.11
C ALA A 305 -24.56 60.36 15.66
N THR A 306 -24.18 59.72 14.56
CA THR A 306 -24.80 58.47 14.06
C THR A 306 -24.46 57.26 14.95
N LEU A 307 -23.22 57.18 15.46
CA LEU A 307 -22.79 56.12 16.37
C LEU A 307 -23.52 56.18 17.73
N ALA A 308 -23.79 57.39 18.22
CA ALA A 308 -24.42 57.64 19.52
C ALA A 308 -25.93 57.33 19.57
N ARG A 309 -26.61 57.05 18.44
CA ARG A 309 -28.06 56.83 18.37
C ARG A 309 -28.46 55.42 18.88
N THR A 310 -29.37 55.38 19.86
CA THR A 310 -29.84 54.18 20.58
C THR A 310 -31.17 53.64 20.04
N ALA A 311 -31.57 52.43 20.51
CA ALA A 311 -32.71 51.67 20.01
C ALA A 311 -34.11 52.28 20.30
N ASP A 312 -34.24 53.13 21.31
CA ASP A 312 -35.52 53.76 21.70
C ASP A 312 -35.78 55.09 20.98
N ALA A 313 -34.89 55.49 20.07
CA ALA A 313 -35.10 56.66 19.23
C ALA A 313 -36.29 56.42 18.29
N ALA A 314 -37.09 57.46 18.03
CA ALA A 314 -38.25 57.39 17.13
C ALA A 314 -37.90 57.03 15.66
N ASP A 315 -36.61 56.86 15.35
CA ASP A 315 -36.03 56.51 14.05
C ASP A 315 -34.75 55.65 14.24
N PRO A 316 -34.86 54.30 14.25
CA PRO A 316 -33.73 53.40 14.52
C PRO A 316 -32.66 53.48 13.42
N VAL A 317 -31.39 53.26 13.78
CA VAL A 317 -30.26 53.32 12.83
C VAL A 317 -30.40 52.23 11.76
N SER A 318 -30.61 52.66 10.52
CA SER A 318 -30.58 51.75 9.35
C SER A 318 -29.16 51.60 8.80
N GLN A 319 -28.91 50.54 8.01
CA GLN A 319 -27.63 50.42 7.29
C GLN A 319 -27.34 51.66 6.42
N ARG A 320 -28.38 52.27 5.83
CA ARG A 320 -28.28 53.50 5.04
C ARG A 320 -27.74 54.70 5.82
N ASP A 321 -28.06 54.82 7.10
CA ASP A 321 -27.60 55.94 7.94
C ASP A 321 -26.11 55.81 8.27
N VAL A 322 -25.67 54.57 8.53
CA VAL A 322 -24.27 54.22 8.74
C VAL A 322 -23.47 54.55 7.47
N ASP A 323 -23.97 54.13 6.31
CA ASP A 323 -23.32 54.35 5.01
C ASP A 323 -23.24 55.85 4.65
N THR A 324 -24.30 56.62 4.91
CA THR A 324 -24.34 58.07 4.60
C THR A 324 -23.31 58.84 5.45
N SER A 325 -23.21 58.50 6.73
CA SER A 325 -22.26 59.13 7.65
C SER A 325 -20.82 58.76 7.33
N ALA A 326 -20.59 57.49 6.96
CA ALA A 326 -19.29 57.01 6.50
C ALA A 326 -18.86 57.73 5.21
N SER A 327 -19.75 57.84 4.23
CA SER A 327 -19.47 58.51 2.96
C SER A 327 -19.15 60.00 3.14
N GLY A 328 -19.90 60.71 3.99
CA GLY A 328 -19.64 62.13 4.28
C GLY A 328 -18.29 62.38 4.96
N LEU A 329 -17.89 61.52 5.89
CA LEU A 329 -16.56 61.60 6.52
C LEU A 329 -15.43 61.22 5.53
N ALA A 330 -15.68 60.25 4.65
CA ALA A 330 -14.71 59.86 3.62
C ALA A 330 -14.40 61.00 2.64
N VAL A 331 -15.38 61.80 2.24
CA VAL A 331 -15.17 62.93 1.30
C VAL A 331 -14.17 63.94 1.85
N GLU A 332 -14.35 64.36 3.11
CA GLU A 332 -13.44 65.32 3.74
C GLU A 332 -12.05 64.73 4.00
N LEU A 333 -11.96 63.46 4.42
CA LEU A 333 -10.68 62.76 4.59
C LEU A 333 -9.92 62.64 3.26
N ASN A 334 -10.61 62.39 2.16
CA ASN A 334 -10.02 62.29 0.83
C ASN A 334 -9.63 63.65 0.23
N GLY A 335 -10.24 64.75 0.71
CA GLY A 335 -9.95 66.11 0.23
C GLY A 335 -8.71 66.75 0.86
N LEU A 336 -8.08 66.10 1.85
CA LEU A 336 -6.90 66.61 2.55
C LEU A 336 -5.64 66.56 1.65
N ILE A 337 -4.98 67.71 1.51
CA ILE A 337 -3.75 67.88 0.72
C ILE A 337 -2.57 67.93 1.68
N SER A 338 -1.66 66.96 1.60
CA SER A 338 -0.54 66.81 2.55
C SER A 338 0.71 67.59 2.13
N THR A 339 1.32 68.35 3.05
CA THR A 339 2.62 69.03 2.85
C THR A 339 3.81 68.19 3.32
N ALA A 340 3.53 67.02 3.90
CA ALA A 340 4.52 66.23 4.64
C ALA A 340 5.70 65.79 3.77
N LEU A 341 5.46 65.39 2.51
CA LEU A 341 6.50 64.89 1.62
C LEU A 341 7.49 65.98 1.22
N LEU A 342 6.99 67.15 0.82
CA LEU A 342 7.86 68.26 0.46
C LEU A 342 8.66 68.77 1.68
N THR A 343 8.03 68.82 2.86
CA THR A 343 8.69 69.20 4.12
C THR A 343 9.83 68.24 4.49
N ALA A 344 9.58 66.94 4.36
CA ALA A 344 10.60 65.93 4.58
C ALA A 344 11.75 66.07 3.57
N LYS A 345 11.44 66.26 2.28
CA LYS A 345 12.46 66.35 1.22
C LYS A 345 13.37 67.58 1.36
N VAL A 346 12.80 68.71 1.79
CA VAL A 346 13.59 69.90 2.15
C VAL A 346 14.56 69.60 3.30
N SER A 347 14.10 68.90 4.34
CA SER A 347 14.96 68.53 5.48
C SER A 347 16.09 67.59 5.05
N GLU A 348 15.82 66.64 4.13
CA GLU A 348 16.85 65.78 3.54
C GLU A 348 17.87 66.58 2.73
N ALA A 349 17.39 67.50 1.91
CA ALA A 349 18.23 68.37 1.10
C ALA A 349 19.17 69.22 1.97
N GLU A 350 18.67 69.85 3.03
CA GLU A 350 19.47 70.69 3.93
C GLU A 350 20.58 69.93 4.68
N ALA A 351 20.51 68.60 4.74
CA ALA A 351 21.51 67.77 5.40
C ALA A 351 22.71 67.40 4.49
N LEU A 352 22.65 67.67 3.18
CA LEU A 352 23.72 67.33 2.25
C LEU A 352 24.92 68.27 2.39
N ASN A 353 26.12 67.73 2.23
CA ASN A 353 27.38 68.46 2.34
C ASN A 353 28.12 68.49 0.99
N GLU A 354 28.55 69.68 0.57
CA GLU A 354 29.20 69.92 -0.73
C GLU A 354 30.44 69.04 -0.96
N ALA A 355 31.17 68.71 0.10
CA ALA A 355 32.41 67.93 0.01
C ALA A 355 32.22 66.46 -0.43
N ASP A 356 31.00 65.93 -0.32
CA ASP A 356 30.68 64.53 -0.67
C ASP A 356 30.34 64.37 -2.16
N TYR A 357 30.16 65.48 -2.88
CA TYR A 357 29.70 65.50 -4.26
C TYR A 357 30.72 66.16 -5.18
N ARG A 358 30.64 65.84 -6.47
CA ARG A 358 31.46 66.46 -7.51
C ARG A 358 31.07 67.92 -7.64
N SER A 359 32.10 68.76 -7.70
CA SER A 359 31.96 70.23 -7.77
C SER A 359 31.14 70.74 -8.97
N ALA A 360 30.93 69.91 -10.00
CA ALA A 360 30.14 70.27 -11.17
C ALA A 360 28.61 70.22 -10.95
N SER A 361 28.11 69.40 -10.02
CA SER A 361 26.67 69.11 -9.87
C SER A 361 25.96 69.91 -8.77
N TRP A 362 26.72 70.41 -7.79
CA TRP A 362 26.21 71.07 -6.58
C TRP A 362 25.35 72.34 -6.80
N PRO A 363 25.66 73.27 -7.74
CA PRO A 363 24.91 74.52 -7.87
C PRO A 363 23.44 74.36 -8.28
N THR A 364 23.11 73.34 -9.08
CA THR A 364 21.73 73.08 -9.55
C THR A 364 20.82 72.62 -8.41
N PHE A 365 21.34 71.77 -7.52
CA PHE A 365 20.66 71.30 -6.31
C PHE A 365 20.26 72.46 -5.37
N GLN A 366 21.19 73.40 -5.13
CA GLN A 366 20.95 74.51 -4.21
C GLN A 366 19.79 75.42 -4.66
N SER A 367 19.56 75.58 -5.97
CA SER A 367 18.46 76.39 -6.51
C SER A 367 17.09 75.75 -6.23
N ALA A 368 16.95 74.45 -6.43
CA ALA A 368 15.67 73.75 -6.25
C ALA A 368 15.22 73.70 -4.78
N LEU A 369 16.17 73.65 -3.85
CA LEU A 369 15.89 73.69 -2.41
C LEU A 369 15.27 75.04 -1.99
N ALA A 370 15.71 76.14 -2.60
CA ALA A 370 15.14 77.46 -2.33
C ALA A 370 13.66 77.56 -2.77
N ASP A 371 13.32 77.01 -3.93
CA ASP A 371 11.94 77.01 -4.46
C ASP A 371 10.99 76.16 -3.61
N ALA A 372 11.45 75.00 -3.13
CA ALA A 372 10.69 74.12 -2.23
C ALA A 372 10.33 74.79 -0.90
N ASN A 373 11.28 75.52 -0.31
CA ASN A 373 11.06 76.28 0.91
C ASN A 373 10.00 77.39 0.73
N ALA A 374 9.95 78.04 -0.44
CA ALA A 374 8.97 79.08 -0.73
C ALA A 374 7.53 78.53 -0.84
N LEU A 375 7.32 77.35 -1.44
CA LEU A 375 5.99 76.76 -1.60
C LEU A 375 5.39 76.26 -0.27
N LEU A 376 6.21 75.70 0.61
CA LEU A 376 5.77 75.28 1.96
C LEU A 376 5.26 76.46 2.81
N ALA A 377 5.89 77.62 2.67
CA ALA A 377 5.44 78.83 3.32
C ALA A 377 4.05 79.27 2.82
N ALA A 378 3.78 79.13 1.52
CA ALA A 378 2.46 79.43 0.94
C ALA A 378 1.37 78.45 1.41
N ALA A 379 1.68 77.15 1.49
CA ALA A 379 0.76 76.07 1.91
C ALA A 379 0.24 76.22 3.36
N SER A 380 0.98 76.95 4.20
CA SER A 380 0.60 77.23 5.59
C SER A 380 -0.42 78.36 5.73
N THR A 381 -0.84 78.98 4.62
CA THR A 381 -1.77 80.13 4.62
C THR A 381 -3.19 79.69 4.20
N PRO A 382 -4.23 79.77 5.07
CA PRO A 382 -5.57 79.26 4.75
C PRO A 382 -6.24 79.90 3.52
N SER A 383 -5.84 81.13 3.18
CA SER A 383 -6.38 81.88 2.03
C SER A 383 -5.63 81.63 0.72
N ILE A 384 -4.55 80.83 0.75
CA ILE A 384 -3.80 80.44 -0.44
C ILE A 384 -4.11 78.97 -0.71
N THR A 385 -4.76 78.71 -1.85
CA THR A 385 -4.93 77.34 -2.33
C THR A 385 -3.62 76.88 -2.93
N VAL A 386 -2.95 75.95 -2.24
CA VAL A 386 -1.86 75.16 -2.81
C VAL A 386 -2.43 73.80 -3.21
N THR A 387 -2.26 73.44 -4.47
CA THR A 387 -2.75 72.20 -5.05
C THR A 387 -1.76 71.05 -4.87
N ASP A 388 -2.25 69.80 -4.94
CA ASP A 388 -1.38 68.62 -4.99
C ASP A 388 -0.38 68.68 -6.16
N ALA A 389 -0.80 69.25 -7.29
CA ALA A 389 0.05 69.36 -8.48
C ALA A 389 1.24 70.30 -8.27
N GLU A 390 1.04 71.42 -7.56
CA GLU A 390 2.13 72.35 -7.24
C GLU A 390 3.12 71.71 -6.25
N LEU A 391 2.62 71.06 -5.19
CA LEU A 391 3.47 70.33 -4.24
C LEU A 391 4.26 69.21 -4.92
N ALA A 392 3.60 68.44 -5.80
CA ALA A 392 4.22 67.36 -6.54
C ALA A 392 5.29 67.87 -7.51
N THR A 393 5.02 68.95 -8.25
CA THR A 393 5.98 69.53 -9.21
C THR A 393 7.23 70.04 -8.50
N THR A 394 7.07 70.74 -7.39
CA THR A 394 8.20 71.26 -6.62
C THR A 394 8.96 70.15 -5.89
N LEU A 395 8.26 69.13 -5.38
CA LEU A 395 8.89 67.92 -4.84
C LEU A 395 9.72 67.21 -5.91
N ALA A 396 9.19 67.06 -7.13
CA ALA A 396 9.88 66.44 -8.24
C ALA A 396 11.14 67.25 -8.62
N ALA A 397 11.03 68.57 -8.76
CA ALA A 397 12.17 69.41 -9.09
C ALA A 397 13.30 69.34 -8.05
N LEU A 398 12.97 69.38 -6.75
CA LEU A 398 13.96 69.20 -5.69
C LEU A 398 14.54 67.78 -5.69
N THR A 399 13.70 66.77 -5.91
CA THR A 399 14.13 65.37 -5.98
C THR A 399 15.06 65.13 -7.16
N ASP A 400 14.74 65.65 -8.34
CA ASP A 400 15.54 65.55 -9.56
C ASP A 400 16.88 66.27 -9.38
N ALA A 401 16.88 67.45 -8.74
CA ALA A 401 18.10 68.18 -8.47
C ALA A 401 18.99 67.47 -7.43
N MET A 402 18.40 66.84 -6.41
CA MET A 402 19.10 65.94 -5.47
C MET A 402 19.63 64.69 -6.17
N ALA A 403 18.87 64.12 -7.11
CA ALA A 403 19.29 62.94 -7.88
C ALA A 403 20.37 63.27 -8.93
N GLY A 404 20.39 64.51 -9.43
CA GLY A 404 21.40 65.03 -10.34
C GLY A 404 22.72 65.41 -9.66
N LEU A 405 22.81 65.26 -8.33
CA LEU A 405 24.08 65.34 -7.63
C LEU A 405 24.95 64.13 -7.99
N GLU A 406 26.12 64.42 -8.53
CA GLU A 406 27.12 63.39 -8.84
C GLU A 406 27.97 63.18 -7.60
N ASP A 407 27.76 62.07 -6.88
CA ASP A 407 28.60 61.67 -5.74
C ASP A 407 29.98 61.15 -6.23
N LEU A 408 31.02 61.32 -5.42
CA LEU A 408 32.33 60.64 -5.57
C LEU A 408 32.21 59.10 -5.57
N SER A 409 31.06 58.55 -5.20
CA SER A 409 30.74 57.12 -5.22
C SER A 409 31.08 56.41 -6.52
N THR A 410 30.98 57.03 -7.70
CA THR A 410 31.36 56.36 -8.98
C THR A 410 32.86 56.12 -9.10
N LEU A 411 33.69 57.09 -8.68
CA LEU A 411 35.14 56.95 -8.60
C LEU A 411 35.53 55.99 -7.46
N LYS A 412 34.85 56.08 -6.32
CA LYS A 412 35.07 55.17 -5.19
C LYS A 412 34.67 53.73 -5.55
N ALA A 413 33.57 53.55 -6.27
CA ALA A 413 33.13 52.25 -6.79
C ALA A 413 34.09 51.70 -7.83
N THR A 414 34.68 52.55 -8.67
CA THR A 414 35.72 52.12 -9.63
C THR A 414 36.98 51.66 -8.89
N ALA A 415 37.40 52.40 -7.86
CA ALA A 415 38.51 52.01 -6.99
C ALA A 415 38.21 50.75 -6.16
N VAL A 416 37.00 50.61 -5.61
CA VAL A 416 36.55 49.43 -4.86
C VAL A 416 36.41 48.21 -5.78
N ALA A 417 35.92 48.39 -7.01
CA ALA A 417 35.85 47.31 -7.99
C ALA A 417 37.26 46.84 -8.38
N GLU A 418 38.18 47.79 -8.59
CA GLU A 418 39.58 47.45 -8.83
C GLU A 418 40.24 46.79 -7.61
N LEU A 419 39.92 47.25 -6.39
CA LEU A 419 40.37 46.62 -5.14
C LEU A 419 39.87 45.19 -5.06
N ALA A 420 38.59 44.96 -5.35
CA ALA A 420 38.01 43.62 -5.37
C ALA A 420 38.62 42.74 -6.47
N LEU A 421 38.88 43.27 -7.67
CA LEU A 421 39.54 42.52 -8.73
C LEU A 421 41.00 42.18 -8.38
N ALA A 422 41.68 43.06 -7.65
CA ALA A 422 43.04 42.82 -7.17
C ALA A 422 43.05 41.84 -5.98
N GLU A 423 42.17 41.99 -5.01
CA GLU A 423 41.97 41.07 -3.87
C GLU A 423 41.49 39.69 -4.34
N ASP A 424 40.61 39.61 -5.34
CA ASP A 424 40.16 38.36 -5.96
C ASP A 424 41.30 37.71 -6.75
N ALA A 425 42.07 38.49 -7.52
CA ALA A 425 43.29 37.97 -8.10
C ALA A 425 44.27 37.46 -7.02
N LEU A 426 44.43 38.18 -5.91
CA LEU A 426 45.25 37.77 -4.77
C LEU A 426 44.68 36.56 -3.99
N GLY A 427 43.36 36.37 -4.00
CA GLY A 427 42.70 35.22 -3.38
C GLY A 427 42.68 33.98 -4.28
N ASN A 428 42.70 34.20 -5.60
CA ASN A 428 42.71 33.16 -6.63
C ASN A 428 44.12 32.79 -7.09
N VAL A 429 45.16 33.49 -6.65
CA VAL A 429 46.53 32.97 -6.77
C VAL A 429 46.62 31.72 -5.89
N GLY A 430 46.65 30.56 -6.55
CA GLY A 430 46.93 29.30 -5.89
C GLY A 430 48.39 29.21 -5.42
N PRO A 431 48.78 28.11 -4.76
CA PRO A 431 50.17 27.86 -4.38
C PRO A 431 51.14 27.79 -5.58
N ASP A 432 50.60 27.79 -6.80
CA ASP A 432 51.34 27.70 -8.05
C ASP A 432 51.81 29.06 -8.58
N PHE A 433 51.35 30.19 -8.03
CA PHE A 433 51.90 31.50 -8.40
C PHE A 433 53.16 31.82 -7.60
N THR A 434 54.06 32.63 -8.18
CA THR A 434 55.30 33.01 -7.50
C THR A 434 55.04 33.95 -6.32
N ALA A 435 55.58 33.62 -5.15
CA ALA A 435 55.34 34.39 -3.93
C ALA A 435 55.80 35.86 -4.05
N TYR A 436 56.85 36.13 -4.83
CA TYR A 436 57.33 37.48 -5.13
C TYR A 436 56.28 38.34 -5.88
N SER A 437 55.70 37.83 -6.97
CA SER A 437 54.71 38.59 -7.76
C SER A 437 53.40 38.82 -7.00
N VAL A 438 53.06 37.89 -6.10
CA VAL A 438 51.94 37.98 -5.17
C VAL A 438 52.14 39.08 -4.13
N ALA A 439 53.34 39.21 -3.55
CA ALA A 439 53.65 40.25 -2.56
C ALA A 439 53.56 41.68 -3.11
N GLU A 440 53.96 41.89 -4.37
CA GLU A 440 53.85 43.20 -5.03
C GLU A 440 52.38 43.63 -5.29
N LEU A 441 51.50 42.66 -5.58
CA LEU A 441 50.06 42.91 -5.71
C LEU A 441 49.43 43.28 -4.36
N ASP A 442 49.80 42.58 -3.28
CA ASP A 442 49.33 42.85 -1.91
C ASP A 442 49.67 44.29 -1.46
N ALA A 443 50.92 44.73 -1.71
CA ALA A 443 51.32 46.10 -1.41
C ALA A 443 50.59 47.17 -2.26
N ALA A 444 50.12 46.83 -3.46
CA ALA A 444 49.32 47.74 -4.29
C ALA A 444 47.86 47.85 -3.79
N ILE A 445 47.30 46.72 -3.33
CA ILE A 445 45.98 46.61 -2.69
C ILE A 445 45.91 47.50 -1.45
N ASP A 446 46.90 47.46 -0.56
CA ASP A 446 46.95 48.30 0.65
C ASP A 446 46.87 49.80 0.33
N ARG A 447 47.58 50.25 -0.72
CA ARG A 447 47.57 51.66 -1.14
C ARG A 447 46.22 52.07 -1.71
N LEU A 448 45.56 51.16 -2.44
CA LEU A 448 44.22 51.38 -2.98
C LEU A 448 43.16 51.43 -1.86
N ALA A 449 43.24 50.51 -0.90
CA ALA A 449 42.40 50.49 0.29
C ALA A 449 42.52 51.80 1.10
N ALA A 450 43.74 52.31 1.29
CA ALA A 450 43.96 53.58 1.98
C ALA A 450 43.32 54.78 1.25
N ALA A 451 43.38 54.83 -0.08
CA ALA A 451 42.74 55.88 -0.88
C ALA A 451 41.20 55.82 -0.84
N ILE A 452 40.63 54.61 -0.72
CA ILE A 452 39.19 54.37 -0.56
C ILE A 452 38.69 54.80 0.84
N ALA A 453 39.51 54.58 1.87
CA ALA A 453 39.18 54.92 3.25
C ALA A 453 39.05 56.44 3.48
N SER A 454 39.82 57.25 2.74
CA SER A 454 39.74 58.71 2.77
C SER A 454 39.58 59.27 1.35
N PRO A 455 38.36 59.16 0.77
CA PRO A 455 38.15 59.40 -0.64
C PRO A 455 38.34 60.88 -0.99
N THR A 456 39.28 61.13 -1.89
CA THR A 456 39.38 62.38 -2.63
C THR A 456 39.41 62.05 -4.10
N GLU A 457 38.83 62.91 -4.94
CA GLU A 457 38.79 62.68 -6.39
C GLU A 457 40.18 62.38 -6.98
N SER A 458 41.24 63.10 -6.53
CA SER A 458 42.61 62.87 -7.01
C SER A 458 43.28 61.62 -6.43
N GLY A 459 42.97 61.22 -5.19
CA GLY A 459 43.58 60.05 -4.54
C GLY A 459 43.08 58.73 -5.11
N LEU A 460 41.76 58.64 -5.39
CA LEU A 460 41.13 57.44 -5.95
C LEU A 460 41.66 57.11 -7.35
N ILE A 461 41.86 58.11 -8.21
CA ILE A 461 42.36 57.90 -9.58
C ILE A 461 43.79 57.34 -9.59
N GLY A 462 44.70 57.91 -8.77
CA GLY A 462 46.11 57.51 -8.75
C GLY A 462 46.35 56.09 -8.25
N ALA A 463 45.71 55.72 -7.13
CA ALA A 463 45.90 54.40 -6.52
C ALA A 463 45.30 53.26 -7.38
N THR A 464 44.15 53.51 -8.03
CA THR A 464 43.50 52.55 -8.93
C THR A 464 44.44 52.14 -10.07
N SER A 465 45.16 53.11 -10.66
CA SER A 465 46.09 52.81 -11.76
C SER A 465 47.29 51.95 -11.34
N THR A 466 47.78 52.05 -10.11
CA THR A 466 48.91 51.26 -9.62
C THR A 466 48.51 49.79 -9.37
N SER A 467 47.31 49.56 -8.83
CA SER A 467 46.74 48.22 -8.63
C SER A 467 46.61 47.43 -9.93
N VAL A 468 46.07 48.06 -10.99
CA VAL A 468 45.90 47.42 -12.30
C VAL A 468 47.23 46.91 -12.86
N ALA A 469 48.30 47.68 -12.70
CA ALA A 469 49.62 47.33 -13.21
C ALA A 469 50.24 46.15 -12.43
N ALA A 470 50.12 46.12 -11.11
CA ALA A 470 50.63 45.04 -10.28
C ALA A 470 49.92 43.70 -10.56
N ARG A 471 48.58 43.72 -10.73
CA ARG A 471 47.80 42.52 -11.07
C ARG A 471 48.23 41.89 -12.40
N GLY A 472 48.60 42.72 -13.39
CA GLY A 472 49.04 42.26 -14.70
C GLY A 472 50.41 41.57 -14.73
N ALA A 473 51.17 41.59 -13.62
CA ALA A 473 52.53 41.07 -13.54
C ALA A 473 52.67 39.72 -12.79
N LEU A 474 51.55 39.09 -12.41
CA LEU A 474 51.54 37.77 -11.76
C LEU A 474 52.15 36.67 -12.65
N VAL A 475 52.92 35.77 -12.05
CA VAL A 475 53.57 34.64 -12.75
C VAL A 475 53.02 33.29 -12.25
N ASP A 476 52.45 32.49 -13.15
CA ASP A 476 51.82 31.18 -12.87
C ASP A 476 52.76 29.99 -13.19
N ALA A 477 52.97 29.10 -12.23
CA ALA A 477 53.72 27.85 -12.35
C ALA A 477 52.85 26.59 -12.44
N SER A 478 51.52 26.72 -12.57
CA SER A 478 50.57 25.60 -12.57
C SER A 478 50.85 24.52 -13.61
N SER A 479 51.39 24.91 -14.78
CA SER A 479 51.80 23.97 -15.82
C SER A 479 52.92 23.00 -15.39
N LEU A 480 53.83 23.46 -14.53
CA LEU A 480 54.87 22.62 -13.93
C LEU A 480 54.27 21.67 -12.88
N THR A 481 53.39 22.18 -12.01
CA THR A 481 52.66 21.38 -11.03
C THR A 481 51.80 20.29 -11.71
N ALA A 482 51.13 20.63 -12.81
CA ALA A 482 50.32 19.69 -13.58
C ALA A 482 51.16 18.62 -14.27
N ALA A 483 52.29 18.98 -14.88
CA ALA A 483 53.21 18.01 -15.46
C ALA A 483 53.78 17.07 -14.39
N LEU A 484 54.09 17.58 -13.20
CA LEU A 484 54.49 16.77 -12.05
C LEU A 484 53.37 15.86 -11.55
N ALA A 485 52.14 16.33 -11.50
CA ALA A 485 50.99 15.49 -11.14
C ALA A 485 50.73 14.38 -12.17
N ALA A 486 50.88 14.67 -13.48
CA ALA A 486 50.68 13.69 -14.55
C ALA A 486 51.65 12.50 -14.45
N THR A 487 52.80 12.69 -13.81
CA THR A 487 53.78 11.61 -13.56
C THR A 487 53.24 10.52 -12.62
N ALA A 488 52.22 10.80 -11.81
CA ALA A 488 51.63 9.84 -10.87
C ALA A 488 50.93 8.65 -11.55
N GLY A 489 50.54 8.79 -12.82
CA GLY A 489 49.92 7.72 -13.62
C GLY A 489 50.90 6.85 -14.40
N ALA A 490 52.20 7.14 -14.35
CA ALA A 490 53.22 6.28 -14.92
C ALA A 490 53.22 4.91 -14.22
N SER A 491 53.37 3.82 -15.00
CA SER A 491 53.53 2.47 -14.43
C SER A 491 54.67 2.50 -13.41
N LYS A 492 54.56 1.76 -12.30
CA LYS A 492 55.66 1.59 -11.35
C LYS A 492 56.52 0.36 -11.69
N ASP A 493 56.03 -0.49 -12.58
CA ASP A 493 56.67 -1.71 -13.03
C ASP A 493 57.37 -1.46 -14.38
N ASN A 494 58.30 -0.50 -14.40
CA ASN A 494 59.12 -0.24 -15.57
C ASN A 494 60.51 -0.87 -15.45
N THR A 495 61.25 -0.87 -16.54
CA THR A 495 62.68 -1.19 -16.52
C THR A 495 63.46 -0.18 -15.66
N VAL A 496 64.50 -0.67 -14.96
CA VAL A 496 65.29 0.13 -14.01
C VAL A 496 65.93 1.36 -14.66
N SER A 497 66.40 1.22 -15.91
CA SER A 497 67.08 2.27 -16.66
C SER A 497 66.18 3.45 -17.02
N THR A 498 64.94 3.19 -17.47
CA THR A 498 63.99 4.25 -17.84
C THR A 498 63.39 4.95 -16.62
N GLN A 499 63.23 4.21 -15.51
CA GLN A 499 62.77 4.77 -14.24
C GLN A 499 63.75 5.79 -13.64
N GLY A 500 65.06 5.56 -13.69
CA GLY A 500 66.06 6.48 -13.11
C GLY A 500 66.13 7.85 -13.79
N ALA A 501 65.92 7.91 -15.11
CA ALA A 501 65.89 9.18 -15.86
C ALA A 501 64.63 10.02 -15.51
N PHE A 502 63.50 9.34 -15.32
CA PHE A 502 62.24 9.95 -14.87
C PHE A 502 62.37 10.53 -13.46
N ASP A 503 62.96 9.79 -12.51
CA ASP A 503 63.14 10.25 -11.12
C ASP A 503 63.99 11.54 -11.04
N THR A 504 64.99 11.70 -11.92
CA THR A 504 65.84 12.90 -11.96
C THR A 504 65.09 14.15 -12.45
N ALA A 505 64.23 14.00 -13.46
CA ALA A 505 63.42 15.10 -13.97
C ALA A 505 62.35 15.54 -12.95
N VAL A 506 61.77 14.57 -12.22
CA VAL A 506 60.87 14.83 -11.09
C VAL A 506 61.59 15.63 -9.99
N ALA A 507 62.83 15.29 -9.65
CA ALA A 507 63.61 16.05 -8.67
C ALA A 507 63.83 17.50 -9.08
N SER A 508 64.21 17.75 -10.34
CA SER A 508 64.43 19.10 -10.87
C SER A 508 63.16 19.96 -10.89
N ALA A 509 62.00 19.34 -11.16
CA ALA A 509 60.70 20.01 -11.09
C ALA A 509 60.32 20.40 -9.65
N ASN A 510 60.62 19.53 -8.67
CA ASN A 510 60.39 19.84 -7.26
C ASN A 510 61.27 20.99 -6.77
N ASP A 511 62.56 21.02 -7.14
CA ASP A 511 63.47 22.10 -6.75
C ASP A 511 63.01 23.48 -7.28
N LEU A 512 62.49 23.56 -8.51
CA LEU A 512 61.97 24.82 -9.04
C LEU A 512 60.67 25.26 -8.35
N LEU A 513 59.80 24.31 -7.97
CA LEU A 513 58.60 24.61 -7.19
C LEU A 513 58.92 25.15 -5.79
N ASP A 514 60.03 24.72 -5.19
CA ASP A 514 60.46 25.28 -3.91
C ASP A 514 60.91 26.74 -4.03
N ARG A 515 61.56 27.11 -5.15
CA ARG A 515 61.91 28.52 -5.44
C ARG A 515 60.70 29.39 -5.75
N VAL A 516 59.68 28.85 -6.44
CA VAL A 516 58.40 29.57 -6.70
C VAL A 516 57.74 30.04 -5.41
N ARG A 517 57.98 29.32 -4.30
CA ARG A 517 57.40 29.62 -2.98
C ARG A 517 58.18 30.68 -2.19
N ASP A 518 59.35 31.11 -2.65
CA ASP A 518 60.16 32.13 -1.98
C ASP A 518 59.71 33.54 -2.43
N ALA A 519 59.31 34.37 -1.46
CA ALA A 519 58.79 35.71 -1.72
C ALA A 519 59.90 36.74 -2.02
N ASP A 520 61.15 36.42 -1.70
CA ASP A 520 62.31 37.30 -1.90
C ASP A 520 63.08 36.96 -3.19
N GLU A 521 62.72 35.90 -3.90
CA GLU A 521 63.35 35.46 -5.15
C GLU A 521 62.39 35.58 -6.35
N GLU A 522 62.81 36.30 -7.39
CA GLU A 522 62.02 36.42 -8.62
C GLU A 522 62.21 35.18 -9.51
N VAL A 523 61.15 34.37 -9.66
CA VAL A 523 61.07 33.29 -10.65
C VAL A 523 60.27 33.75 -11.86
N THR A 524 60.84 33.59 -13.06
CA THR A 524 60.22 34.06 -14.30
C THR A 524 59.39 32.99 -15.00
N ALA A 525 58.39 33.41 -15.80
CA ALA A 525 57.55 32.51 -16.58
C ALA A 525 58.37 31.62 -17.57
N ALA A 526 59.55 32.07 -18.00
CA ALA A 526 60.42 31.33 -18.91
C ALA A 526 61.12 30.14 -18.23
N GLU A 527 61.50 30.27 -16.96
CA GLU A 527 62.14 29.19 -16.19
C GLU A 527 61.15 28.04 -15.91
N VAL A 528 59.91 28.38 -15.54
CA VAL A 528 58.81 27.40 -15.34
C VAL A 528 58.61 26.53 -16.59
N LEU A 529 58.57 27.15 -17.76
CA LEU A 529 58.29 26.45 -19.02
C LEU A 529 59.39 25.44 -19.39
N ALA A 530 60.67 25.78 -19.15
CA ALA A 530 61.79 24.93 -19.50
C ALA A 530 61.80 23.61 -18.70
N VAL A 531 61.67 23.69 -17.37
CA VAL A 531 61.68 22.50 -16.49
C VAL A 531 60.47 21.60 -16.74
N THR A 532 59.31 22.20 -17.06
CA THR A 532 58.09 21.46 -17.43
C THR A 532 58.31 20.58 -18.67
N SER A 533 59.07 21.06 -19.66
CA SER A 533 59.34 20.33 -20.91
C SER A 533 60.21 19.08 -20.68
N ASP A 534 61.24 19.20 -19.84
CA ASP A 534 62.16 18.10 -19.56
C ASP A 534 61.47 16.93 -18.84
N LEU A 535 60.57 17.25 -17.89
CA LEU A 535 59.77 16.26 -17.16
C LEU A 535 58.83 15.46 -18.07
N ASN A 536 58.15 16.13 -18.99
CA ASN A 536 57.26 15.49 -19.95
C ASN A 536 58.02 14.52 -20.88
N THR A 537 59.24 14.90 -21.28
CA THR A 537 60.10 14.06 -22.14
C THR A 537 60.55 12.79 -21.43
N ALA A 538 60.95 12.89 -20.16
CA ALA A 538 61.36 11.72 -19.37
C ALA A 538 60.18 10.75 -19.13
N THR A 539 58.98 11.29 -18.89
CA THR A 539 57.75 10.50 -18.70
C THR A 539 57.38 9.67 -19.93
N ALA A 540 57.57 10.21 -21.15
CA ALA A 540 57.19 9.54 -22.38
C ALA A 540 58.06 8.31 -22.74
N ASN A 541 59.23 8.13 -22.13
CA ASN A 541 60.21 7.11 -22.50
C ASN A 541 60.21 5.86 -21.60
N LEU A 542 59.23 5.71 -20.70
CA LEU A 542 59.11 4.54 -19.82
C LEU A 542 58.74 3.25 -20.58
N VAL A 543 59.27 2.10 -20.14
CA VAL A 543 58.98 0.77 -20.71
C VAL A 543 58.31 -0.12 -19.66
N ASP A 544 57.03 -0.48 -19.88
CA ASP A 544 56.15 -1.19 -18.94
C ASP A 544 56.26 -2.73 -19.01
N LEU A 545 56.39 -3.39 -17.86
CA LEU A 545 56.50 -4.85 -17.70
C LEU A 545 55.17 -5.54 -17.37
N SER A 546 54.10 -4.78 -17.14
CA SER A 546 52.82 -5.28 -16.61
C SER A 546 52.23 -6.47 -17.40
N LEU A 547 52.20 -6.41 -18.73
CA LEU A 547 51.64 -7.47 -19.58
C LEU A 547 52.40 -8.80 -19.51
N LEU A 548 53.71 -8.75 -19.29
CA LEU A 548 54.55 -9.94 -19.12
C LEU A 548 54.33 -10.52 -17.72
N ARG A 549 54.23 -9.67 -16.69
CA ARG A 549 53.87 -10.08 -15.33
C ARG A 549 52.53 -10.81 -15.31
N THR A 550 51.50 -10.25 -15.94
CA THR A 550 50.18 -10.88 -16.07
C THR A 550 50.23 -12.23 -16.79
N ALA A 551 51.07 -12.37 -17.82
CA ALA A 551 51.21 -13.65 -18.52
C ALA A 551 51.89 -14.71 -17.63
N VAL A 552 52.87 -14.32 -16.82
CA VAL A 552 53.51 -15.18 -15.82
C VAL A 552 52.52 -15.56 -14.71
N ASP A 553 51.72 -14.61 -14.22
CA ASP A 553 50.69 -14.88 -13.21
C ASP A 553 49.61 -15.85 -13.75
N ALA A 554 49.21 -15.69 -15.02
CA ALA A 554 48.27 -16.60 -15.67
C ALA A 554 48.85 -18.02 -15.86
N ALA A 555 50.15 -18.13 -16.14
CA ALA A 555 50.84 -19.41 -16.16
C ALA A 555 50.84 -20.05 -14.76
N ALA A 556 51.21 -19.30 -13.72
CA ALA A 556 51.18 -19.78 -12.33
C ALA A 556 49.79 -20.23 -11.86
N ALA A 557 48.72 -19.69 -12.46
CA ALA A 557 47.33 -20.04 -12.18
C ALA A 557 46.78 -21.21 -13.01
N THR A 558 47.53 -21.73 -13.98
CA THR A 558 47.06 -22.82 -14.86
C THR A 558 47.18 -24.17 -14.15
N ASP A 559 46.08 -24.93 -14.06
CA ASP A 559 46.10 -26.29 -13.50
C ASP A 559 46.61 -27.30 -14.53
N LEU A 560 47.70 -27.98 -14.18
CA LEU A 560 48.42 -28.91 -15.05
C LEU A 560 48.06 -30.37 -14.76
N ALA A 561 47.25 -30.67 -13.73
CA ALA A 561 47.00 -32.02 -13.25
C ALA A 561 46.34 -32.95 -14.29
N ASP A 562 45.46 -32.40 -15.12
CA ASP A 562 44.64 -33.16 -16.07
C ASP A 562 45.17 -33.17 -17.51
N HIS A 563 46.38 -32.64 -17.71
CA HIS A 563 46.98 -32.50 -19.03
C HIS A 563 48.00 -33.61 -19.29
N THR A 564 48.23 -33.92 -20.58
CA THR A 564 49.25 -34.91 -20.94
C THR A 564 50.62 -34.45 -20.46
N ALA A 565 51.44 -35.40 -19.98
CA ALA A 565 52.79 -35.09 -19.49
C ALA A 565 53.67 -34.40 -20.55
N TYR A 566 53.40 -34.63 -21.85
CA TYR A 566 54.11 -33.99 -22.96
C TYR A 566 53.74 -32.51 -23.11
N SER A 567 52.45 -32.15 -23.10
CA SER A 567 52.02 -30.76 -23.27
C SER A 567 52.42 -29.88 -22.08
N VAL A 568 52.45 -30.45 -20.88
CA VAL A 568 52.94 -29.77 -19.66
C VAL A 568 54.43 -29.41 -19.77
N ALA A 569 55.26 -30.31 -20.30
CA ALA A 569 56.70 -30.04 -20.48
C ALA A 569 56.98 -28.87 -21.46
N VAL A 570 56.10 -28.66 -22.45
CA VAL A 570 56.19 -27.51 -23.39
C VAL A 570 55.82 -26.20 -22.69
N PHE A 571 54.78 -26.22 -21.85
CA PHE A 571 54.37 -25.10 -21.00
C PHE A 571 55.50 -24.62 -20.08
N ASP A 572 56.13 -25.54 -19.34
CA ASP A 572 57.20 -25.22 -18.37
C ASP A 572 58.39 -24.48 -19.04
N SER A 573 58.73 -24.84 -20.28
CA SER A 573 59.82 -24.21 -21.03
C SER A 573 59.51 -22.76 -21.45
N ALA A 574 58.26 -22.46 -21.77
CA ALA A 574 57.84 -21.11 -22.15
C ALA A 574 57.79 -20.18 -20.93
N GLU A 575 57.38 -20.71 -19.77
CA GLU A 575 57.34 -19.98 -18.50
C GLU A 575 58.75 -19.53 -18.08
N ALA A 576 59.72 -20.45 -18.17
CA ALA A 576 61.12 -20.15 -17.86
C ALA A 576 61.69 -19.00 -18.74
N THR A 577 61.27 -18.91 -20.00
CA THR A 577 61.71 -17.85 -20.92
C THR A 577 61.07 -16.50 -20.55
N ALA A 578 59.80 -16.49 -20.16
CA ALA A 578 59.10 -15.28 -19.71
C ALA A 578 59.69 -14.70 -18.42
N LEU A 579 60.02 -15.56 -17.46
CA LEU A 579 60.68 -15.16 -16.21
C LEU A 579 62.07 -14.54 -16.43
N ALA A 580 62.81 -15.01 -17.44
CA ALA A 580 64.13 -14.45 -17.77
C ALA A 580 64.04 -13.01 -18.31
N VAL A 581 63.06 -12.71 -19.16
CA VAL A 581 62.86 -11.34 -19.70
C VAL A 581 62.36 -10.38 -18.62
N LEU A 582 61.57 -10.87 -17.65
CA LEU A 582 61.10 -10.07 -16.52
C LEU A 582 62.24 -9.58 -15.61
N GLY A 583 63.39 -10.27 -15.61
CA GLY A 583 64.56 -9.93 -14.80
C GLY A 583 65.64 -9.10 -15.52
N ASP A 584 65.38 -8.58 -16.72
CA ASP A 584 66.35 -7.79 -17.51
C ASP A 584 66.08 -6.27 -17.38
N ASP A 585 67.02 -5.56 -16.74
CA ASP A 585 66.93 -4.13 -16.41
C ASP A 585 66.89 -3.19 -17.63
N ASP A 586 67.24 -3.69 -18.83
CA ASP A 586 67.25 -2.95 -20.10
C ASP A 586 66.27 -3.55 -21.12
N ALA A 587 65.35 -4.42 -20.68
CA ALA A 587 64.40 -5.09 -21.57
C ALA A 587 63.66 -4.10 -22.47
N THR A 588 63.70 -4.34 -23.79
CA THR A 588 62.94 -3.52 -24.74
C THR A 588 61.46 -3.88 -24.71
N ALA A 589 60.57 -2.93 -25.04
CA ALA A 589 59.13 -3.18 -25.15
C ALA A 589 58.79 -4.37 -26.06
N LEU A 590 59.59 -4.61 -27.11
CA LEU A 590 59.40 -5.75 -28.01
C LEU A 590 59.73 -7.09 -27.34
N GLN A 591 60.84 -7.19 -26.60
CA GLN A 591 61.22 -8.41 -25.87
C GLN A 591 60.15 -8.77 -24.83
N VAL A 592 59.65 -7.78 -24.09
CA VAL A 592 58.58 -7.94 -23.09
C VAL A 592 57.31 -8.50 -23.74
N SER A 593 56.89 -7.92 -24.88
CA SER A 593 55.70 -8.38 -25.59
C SER A 593 55.83 -9.77 -26.22
N ALA A 594 57.00 -10.13 -26.74
CA ALA A 594 57.25 -11.42 -27.37
C ALA A 594 57.25 -12.57 -26.36
N ALA A 595 57.92 -12.39 -25.22
CA ALA A 595 57.95 -13.37 -24.14
C ALA A 595 56.54 -13.63 -23.57
N ALA A 596 55.74 -12.56 -23.40
CA ALA A 596 54.36 -12.68 -22.94
C ALA A 596 53.48 -13.47 -23.93
N SER A 597 53.70 -13.30 -25.24
CA SER A 597 52.95 -14.03 -26.27
C SER A 597 53.30 -15.52 -26.31
N GLN A 598 54.58 -15.88 -26.18
CA GLN A 598 55.01 -17.28 -26.23
C GLN A 598 54.44 -18.10 -25.07
N LEU A 599 54.45 -17.55 -23.86
CA LEU A 599 53.85 -18.20 -22.69
C LEU A 599 52.34 -18.40 -22.84
N ARG A 600 51.62 -17.41 -23.37
CA ARG A 600 50.18 -17.53 -23.64
C ARG A 600 49.85 -18.61 -24.67
N THR A 601 50.68 -18.77 -25.70
CA THR A 601 50.49 -19.86 -26.68
C THR A 601 50.71 -21.22 -26.03
N ALA A 602 51.75 -21.37 -25.21
CA ALA A 602 52.03 -22.63 -24.53
C ALA A 602 50.91 -23.03 -23.54
N ILE A 603 50.27 -22.07 -22.87
CA ILE A 603 49.04 -22.29 -22.09
C ILE A 603 47.91 -22.85 -22.96
N ALA A 604 47.70 -22.27 -24.14
CA ALA A 604 46.59 -22.65 -25.02
C ALA A 604 46.74 -24.04 -25.66
N ASP A 605 47.97 -24.51 -25.84
CA ASP A 605 48.29 -25.78 -26.51
C ASP A 605 48.31 -27.00 -25.56
N LEU A 606 47.93 -26.82 -24.28
CA LEU A 606 47.79 -27.91 -23.32
C LEU A 606 46.72 -28.94 -23.79
N VAL A 607 47.05 -30.24 -23.74
CA VAL A 607 46.14 -31.32 -24.19
C VAL A 607 45.58 -32.06 -22.98
N SER A 608 44.26 -32.06 -22.81
CA SER A 608 43.60 -32.73 -21.67
C SER A 608 43.53 -34.24 -21.84
N ALA A 609 43.90 -34.97 -20.78
CA ALA A 609 43.72 -36.41 -20.62
C ALA A 609 42.45 -36.76 -19.82
N ALA A 610 41.72 -35.76 -19.31
CA ALA A 610 40.53 -35.93 -18.47
C ALA A 610 39.47 -36.87 -19.07
N PRO A 611 39.13 -36.82 -20.39
CA PRO A 611 38.10 -37.72 -20.95
C PRO A 611 38.43 -39.20 -20.82
N PHE A 612 39.72 -39.56 -20.91
CA PHE A 612 40.14 -40.95 -20.71
C PHE A 612 40.12 -41.33 -19.23
N TYR A 613 40.59 -40.46 -18.34
CA TYR A 613 40.58 -40.74 -16.90
C TYR A 613 39.15 -40.87 -16.35
N ALA A 614 38.20 -40.10 -16.88
CA ALA A 614 36.78 -40.24 -16.57
C ALA A 614 36.22 -41.61 -17.02
N ALA A 615 36.47 -42.01 -18.27
CA ALA A 615 36.02 -43.32 -18.76
C ALA A 615 36.72 -44.50 -18.06
N TYR A 616 37.98 -44.32 -17.66
CA TYR A 616 38.76 -45.29 -16.89
C TYR A 616 38.22 -45.46 -15.46
N ALA A 617 37.71 -44.39 -14.83
CA ALA A 617 37.01 -44.46 -13.56
C ALA A 617 35.64 -45.14 -13.70
N ALA A 618 34.80 -44.70 -14.64
CA ALA A 618 33.47 -45.29 -14.85
C ALA A 618 33.50 -46.80 -15.21
N ALA A 619 34.49 -47.25 -15.99
CA ALA A 619 34.67 -48.67 -16.31
C ALA A 619 35.23 -49.47 -15.13
N GLN A 620 35.94 -48.79 -14.23
CA GLN A 620 36.30 -49.36 -12.95
C GLN A 620 35.01 -49.60 -12.17
N ASP A 621 34.12 -48.62 -12.09
CA ASP A 621 32.99 -48.67 -11.18
C ASP A 621 31.99 -49.88 -11.41
N LEU A 622 31.89 -50.57 -12.54
CA LEU A 622 30.77 -51.51 -12.87
C LEU A 622 30.63 -52.82 -12.05
N ASP A 623 29.53 -53.13 -11.32
CA ASP A 623 29.45 -54.38 -10.48
C ASP A 623 29.08 -55.63 -11.26
N GLU A 624 29.80 -56.74 -11.04
CA GLU A 624 29.36 -58.05 -11.51
C GLU A 624 27.96 -58.42 -11.01
N SER A 625 27.61 -58.02 -9.79
CA SER A 625 26.33 -58.35 -9.15
C SER A 625 25.12 -57.67 -9.82
N ASP A 626 25.37 -56.60 -10.58
CA ASP A 626 24.35 -55.79 -11.25
C ASP A 626 23.87 -56.34 -12.58
N TYR A 627 24.69 -57.21 -13.18
CA TYR A 627 24.45 -57.74 -14.50
C TYR A 627 24.19 -59.25 -14.45
N THR A 628 23.69 -59.78 -15.56
CA THR A 628 23.58 -61.24 -15.70
C THR A 628 24.98 -61.85 -15.77
N ALA A 629 25.15 -63.02 -15.17
CA ALA A 629 26.44 -63.73 -15.14
C ALA A 629 27.00 -64.00 -16.56
N HIS A 630 26.12 -64.09 -17.57
CA HIS A 630 26.49 -64.25 -18.97
C HIS A 630 27.13 -62.98 -19.56
N SER A 631 26.45 -61.83 -19.45
CA SER A 631 26.92 -60.57 -20.07
C SER A 631 28.22 -60.05 -19.44
N TRP A 632 28.43 -60.32 -18.16
CA TRP A 632 29.66 -59.94 -17.45
C TRP A 632 30.90 -60.69 -17.95
N ALA A 633 30.75 -61.98 -18.29
CA ALA A 633 31.85 -62.82 -18.74
C ALA A 633 32.53 -62.31 -20.04
N ASP A 634 31.81 -61.55 -20.87
CA ASP A 634 32.29 -61.02 -22.14
C ASP A 634 33.14 -59.72 -22.01
N VAL A 635 32.93 -58.91 -20.96
CA VAL A 635 33.59 -57.60 -20.76
C VAL A 635 34.94 -57.69 -20.03
N ALA A 636 35.15 -58.71 -19.19
CA ALA A 636 36.34 -58.86 -18.34
C ALA A 636 37.72 -58.76 -19.05
N PRO A 637 37.91 -59.23 -20.31
CA PRO A 637 39.18 -59.07 -21.02
C PRO A 637 39.54 -57.63 -21.40
N TRP A 638 38.55 -56.76 -21.60
CA TRP A 638 38.73 -55.37 -22.05
C TRP A 638 39.18 -54.43 -20.95
N LEU A 639 38.70 -54.64 -19.71
CA LEU A 639 39.12 -53.87 -18.53
C LEU A 639 40.65 -53.94 -18.30
N ARG A 640 41.31 -55.04 -18.73
CA ARG A 640 42.78 -55.15 -18.68
C ARG A 640 43.54 -54.27 -19.70
N GLY A 641 42.93 -53.91 -20.83
CA GLY A 641 43.57 -53.09 -21.88
C GLY A 641 43.66 -51.60 -21.51
N LEU A 642 42.75 -51.13 -20.65
CA LEU A 642 42.66 -49.76 -20.17
C LEU A 642 43.93 -49.30 -19.41
N ASP A 643 44.51 -50.16 -18.57
CA ASP A 643 45.71 -49.82 -17.77
C ASP A 643 46.97 -49.56 -18.64
N GLY A 644 47.05 -50.24 -19.79
CA GLY A 644 48.13 -50.02 -20.77
C GLY A 644 48.08 -48.63 -21.41
N PHE A 645 46.89 -48.11 -21.73
CA PHE A 645 46.73 -46.78 -22.32
C PHE A 645 47.06 -45.66 -21.31
N ARG A 646 46.65 -45.84 -20.04
CA ARG A 646 47.00 -44.95 -18.92
C ARG A 646 48.50 -44.72 -18.78
N THR A 647 49.29 -45.78 -18.99
CA THR A 647 50.76 -45.70 -18.93
C THR A 647 51.33 -44.82 -20.06
N THR A 648 50.68 -44.80 -21.23
CA THR A 648 51.15 -44.03 -22.39
C THR A 648 50.86 -42.53 -22.24
N LEU A 649 49.72 -42.15 -21.66
CA LEU A 649 49.35 -40.74 -21.40
C LEU A 649 50.30 -40.02 -20.44
N ASN A 650 50.91 -40.76 -19.51
CA ASN A 650 51.81 -40.20 -18.50
C ASN A 650 53.28 -40.11 -18.94
N ASN A 651 53.58 -40.33 -20.22
CA ASN A 651 54.95 -40.25 -20.74
C ASN A 651 55.23 -38.84 -21.29
N PRO A 652 56.15 -38.06 -20.69
CA PRO A 652 56.43 -36.68 -21.11
C PRO A 652 57.12 -36.57 -22.47
N ASN A 653 57.53 -37.70 -23.08
CA ASN A 653 58.19 -37.73 -24.38
C ASN A 653 57.27 -38.24 -25.51
N VAL A 654 56.01 -38.56 -25.20
CA VAL A 654 55.06 -39.10 -26.18
C VAL A 654 53.92 -38.12 -26.38
N SER A 655 53.89 -37.50 -27.57
CA SER A 655 52.77 -36.66 -27.97
C SER A 655 51.56 -37.52 -28.34
N ILE A 656 50.44 -37.31 -27.66
CA ILE A 656 49.14 -37.93 -27.98
C ILE A 656 48.17 -36.82 -28.33
N SER A 657 47.45 -36.98 -29.45
CA SER A 657 46.42 -36.00 -29.83
C SER A 657 45.14 -36.20 -29.04
N ALA A 658 44.41 -35.11 -28.77
CA ALA A 658 43.08 -35.16 -28.15
C ALA A 658 42.12 -36.13 -28.88
N SER A 659 42.20 -36.21 -30.21
CA SER A 659 41.36 -37.11 -31.02
C SER A 659 41.64 -38.60 -30.79
N HIS A 660 42.88 -38.98 -30.48
CA HIS A 660 43.21 -40.37 -30.20
C HIS A 660 42.62 -40.81 -28.85
N ILE A 661 42.66 -39.92 -27.85
CA ILE A 661 42.05 -40.11 -26.52
C ILE A 661 40.54 -40.34 -26.67
N VAL A 662 39.86 -39.48 -27.42
CA VAL A 662 38.41 -39.58 -27.65
C VAL A 662 38.00 -40.88 -28.34
N ASN A 663 38.72 -41.31 -29.38
CA ASN A 663 38.40 -42.54 -30.12
C ASN A 663 38.57 -43.80 -29.26
N SER A 664 39.59 -43.83 -28.39
CA SER A 664 39.79 -44.92 -27.43
C SER A 664 38.64 -44.97 -26.41
N VAL A 665 38.24 -43.84 -25.84
CA VAL A 665 37.08 -43.74 -24.93
C VAL A 665 35.81 -44.26 -25.58
N SER A 666 35.51 -43.85 -26.81
CA SER A 666 34.32 -44.31 -27.53
C SER A 666 34.27 -45.82 -27.74
N SER A 667 35.42 -46.46 -27.92
CA SER A 667 35.48 -47.91 -28.10
C SER A 667 35.22 -48.66 -26.79
N PHE A 668 35.63 -48.08 -25.64
CA PHE A 668 35.36 -48.66 -24.32
C PHE A 668 33.87 -48.60 -23.97
N ASN A 669 33.23 -47.45 -24.19
CA ASN A 669 31.81 -47.27 -23.85
C ASN A 669 30.90 -48.27 -24.59
N GLN A 670 31.19 -48.56 -25.87
CA GLN A 670 30.39 -49.52 -26.65
C GLN A 670 30.37 -50.94 -26.06
N PHE A 671 31.41 -51.36 -25.34
CA PHE A 671 31.43 -52.67 -24.68
C PHE A 671 30.67 -52.66 -23.35
N ILE A 672 30.71 -51.55 -22.60
CA ILE A 672 29.91 -51.39 -21.38
C ILE A 672 28.41 -51.40 -21.71
N ASP A 673 28.01 -50.77 -22.81
CA ASP A 673 26.63 -50.74 -23.30
C ASP A 673 26.05 -52.14 -23.66
N SER A 674 26.88 -53.18 -23.72
CA SER A 674 26.45 -54.55 -24.04
C SER A 674 26.08 -55.42 -22.82
N LEU A 675 26.27 -54.90 -21.60
CA LEU A 675 25.90 -55.58 -20.36
C LEU A 675 24.36 -55.66 -20.20
N VAL A 676 23.87 -56.75 -19.59
CA VAL A 676 22.43 -56.95 -19.32
C VAL A 676 22.17 -56.76 -17.84
N ALA A 677 21.49 -55.68 -17.47
CA ALA A 677 21.21 -55.31 -16.09
C ALA A 677 20.09 -56.16 -15.49
N ILE A 678 20.32 -56.73 -14.30
CA ILE A 678 19.37 -57.59 -13.57
C ILE A 678 18.93 -56.96 -12.23
N SER A 679 19.70 -56.00 -11.70
CA SER A 679 19.45 -55.35 -10.40
C SER A 679 18.08 -54.69 -10.22
N PRO A 680 17.50 -53.99 -11.22
CA PRO A 680 16.16 -53.41 -11.07
C PRO A 680 15.08 -54.46 -10.75
N LEU A 681 15.16 -55.64 -11.38
CA LEU A 681 14.22 -56.74 -11.13
C LEU A 681 14.44 -57.37 -9.74
N LYS A 682 15.70 -57.51 -9.29
CA LYS A 682 16.02 -58.00 -7.93
C LYS A 682 15.41 -57.10 -6.86
N THR A 683 15.47 -55.78 -7.07
CA THR A 683 14.99 -54.76 -6.13
C THR A 683 13.46 -54.80 -6.00
N ILE A 684 12.72 -54.68 -7.11
CA ILE A 684 11.24 -54.63 -7.08
C ILE A 684 10.59 -55.94 -6.59
N TYR A 685 11.26 -57.07 -6.82
CA TYR A 685 10.84 -58.37 -6.30
C TYR A 685 10.90 -58.43 -4.76
N GLY A 686 11.91 -57.78 -4.15
CA GLY A 686 12.13 -57.77 -2.70
C GLY A 686 11.28 -56.76 -1.90
N THR A 687 10.80 -55.68 -2.51
CA THR A 687 10.23 -54.51 -1.80
C THR A 687 8.71 -54.55 -1.59
N SER A 688 7.98 -55.47 -2.22
CA SER A 688 6.53 -55.27 -2.43
C SER A 688 5.61 -55.92 -1.35
N ASN A 689 6.10 -56.25 -0.15
CA ASN A 689 5.33 -56.95 0.89
C ASN A 689 4.20 -56.08 1.51
N VAL A 690 3.01 -56.09 0.92
CA VAL A 690 1.82 -55.33 1.32
C VAL A 690 0.77 -56.22 2.04
N ASP A 691 0.01 -55.63 2.97
CA ASP A 691 -1.05 -56.34 3.73
C ASP A 691 -2.34 -56.45 2.90
N GLU A 692 -2.83 -57.68 2.71
CA GLU A 692 -4.05 -57.99 1.95
C GLU A 692 -5.28 -57.22 2.46
N ALA A 693 -5.34 -56.93 3.77
CA ALA A 693 -6.50 -56.29 4.39
C ALA A 693 -6.76 -54.83 3.94
N GLN A 694 -5.76 -54.18 3.32
CA GLN A 694 -5.81 -52.76 2.96
C GLN A 694 -6.25 -52.51 1.51
N PHE A 695 -6.27 -53.56 0.69
CA PHE A 695 -6.49 -53.45 -0.75
C PHE A 695 -7.68 -54.28 -1.22
N SER A 696 -8.21 -53.96 -2.41
CA SER A 696 -9.26 -54.74 -3.02
C SER A 696 -8.74 -56.16 -3.30
N ALA A 697 -9.58 -57.16 -3.00
CA ALA A 697 -9.19 -58.56 -3.13
C ALA A 697 -8.78 -58.95 -4.57
N SER A 698 -9.30 -58.26 -5.59
CA SER A 698 -8.93 -58.49 -7.00
C SER A 698 -7.57 -57.90 -7.39
N SER A 699 -7.22 -56.71 -6.89
CA SER A 699 -5.93 -56.08 -7.19
C SER A 699 -4.75 -56.79 -6.52
N PHE A 700 -4.94 -57.30 -5.30
CA PHE A 700 -3.92 -58.04 -4.56
C PHE A 700 -3.58 -59.41 -5.21
N ALA A 701 -4.58 -60.07 -5.80
CA ALA A 701 -4.39 -61.35 -6.50
C ALA A 701 -3.47 -61.22 -7.74
N ALA A 702 -3.50 -60.07 -8.43
CA ALA A 702 -2.64 -59.79 -9.59
C ALA A 702 -1.16 -59.68 -9.20
N LEU A 703 -0.86 -58.97 -8.09
CA LEU A 703 0.50 -58.81 -7.56
C LEU A 703 1.14 -60.13 -7.15
N THR A 704 0.36 -61.02 -6.52
CA THR A 704 0.81 -62.36 -6.14
C THR A 704 1.28 -63.17 -7.36
N SER A 705 0.59 -63.04 -8.49
CA SER A 705 0.93 -63.76 -9.73
C SER A 705 2.19 -63.21 -10.42
N ALA A 706 2.35 -61.88 -10.47
CA ALA A 706 3.51 -61.24 -11.08
C ALA A 706 4.83 -61.57 -10.34
N ARG A 707 4.78 -61.63 -9.00
CA ARG A 707 5.94 -62.03 -8.19
C ARG A 707 6.44 -63.43 -8.49
N ALA A 708 5.52 -64.39 -8.66
CA ALA A 708 5.89 -65.77 -8.95
C ALA A 708 6.68 -65.89 -10.28
N ALA A 709 6.35 -65.06 -11.28
CA ALA A 709 7.06 -65.01 -12.55
C ALA A 709 8.45 -64.36 -12.44
N ALA A 710 8.56 -63.24 -11.71
CA ALA A 710 9.84 -62.55 -11.50
C ALA A 710 10.87 -63.43 -10.75
N ALA A 711 10.42 -64.18 -9.73
CA ALA A 711 11.26 -65.12 -9.00
C ALA A 711 11.95 -66.13 -9.93
N ALA A 712 11.20 -66.70 -10.87
CA ALA A 712 11.72 -67.70 -11.80
C ALA A 712 12.75 -67.14 -12.79
N LEU A 713 12.68 -65.85 -13.15
CA LEU A 713 13.64 -65.21 -14.04
C LEU A 713 14.95 -64.84 -13.32
N LEU A 714 14.85 -64.40 -12.06
CA LEU A 714 16.01 -64.11 -11.22
C LEU A 714 16.90 -65.34 -11.01
N ASP A 715 16.30 -66.52 -10.85
CA ASP A 715 17.04 -67.79 -10.74
C ASP A 715 17.84 -68.07 -12.03
N ARG A 716 17.25 -67.85 -13.21
CA ARG A 716 17.91 -68.07 -14.52
C ARG A 716 19.11 -67.16 -14.74
N ALA A 717 19.03 -65.90 -14.30
CA ALA A 717 20.07 -64.89 -14.53
C ALA A 717 21.41 -65.18 -13.83
N THR A 718 21.44 -66.17 -12.93
CA THR A 718 22.66 -66.62 -12.24
C THR A 718 23.49 -67.64 -13.05
N ASP A 719 22.94 -68.19 -14.14
CA ASP A 719 23.62 -69.15 -14.99
C ASP A 719 24.36 -68.43 -16.14
N ALA A 720 25.70 -68.40 -16.09
CA ALA A 720 26.53 -67.80 -17.15
C ALA A 720 26.38 -68.48 -18.53
N SER A 721 25.69 -69.62 -18.62
CA SER A 721 25.36 -70.30 -19.87
C SER A 721 23.95 -70.01 -20.40
N ASP A 722 23.09 -69.33 -19.63
CA ASP A 722 21.76 -68.89 -20.03
C ASP A 722 21.79 -67.40 -20.43
N PRO A 723 21.64 -67.06 -21.72
CA PRO A 723 21.65 -65.68 -22.18
C PRO A 723 20.30 -65.01 -21.89
N VAL A 724 20.05 -64.68 -20.63
CA VAL A 724 18.91 -63.84 -20.24
C VAL A 724 19.06 -62.48 -20.92
N THR A 725 18.04 -62.10 -21.68
CA THR A 725 18.03 -60.85 -22.44
C THR A 725 17.48 -59.69 -21.62
N GLN A 726 17.90 -58.46 -21.93
CA GLN A 726 17.34 -57.27 -21.27
C GLN A 726 15.81 -57.20 -21.41
N ALA A 727 15.27 -57.60 -22.56
CA ALA A 727 13.82 -57.63 -22.80
C ALA A 727 13.06 -58.60 -21.88
N GLU A 728 13.65 -59.74 -21.48
CA GLU A 728 13.04 -60.64 -20.50
C GLU A 728 13.03 -60.02 -19.11
N VAL A 729 14.11 -59.34 -18.72
CA VAL A 729 14.22 -58.64 -17.43
C VAL A 729 13.23 -57.49 -17.35
N ASP A 730 13.16 -56.67 -18.40
CA ASP A 730 12.24 -55.54 -18.49
C ASP A 730 10.77 -55.98 -18.43
N ALA A 731 10.42 -57.09 -19.10
CA ALA A 731 9.06 -57.62 -19.08
C ALA A 731 8.64 -58.12 -17.70
N ALA A 732 9.54 -58.81 -16.98
CA ALA A 732 9.28 -59.26 -15.62
C ALA A 732 9.18 -58.08 -14.63
N TYR A 733 10.04 -57.06 -14.81
CA TYR A 733 10.01 -55.82 -14.04
C TYR A 733 8.68 -55.10 -14.25
N ALA A 734 8.29 -54.89 -15.50
CA ALA A 734 7.03 -54.24 -15.87
C ALA A 734 5.82 -54.97 -15.28
N ALA A 735 5.78 -56.30 -15.34
CA ALA A 735 4.67 -57.07 -14.79
C ALA A 735 4.52 -56.91 -13.27
N VAL A 736 5.63 -56.89 -12.52
CA VAL A 736 5.60 -56.65 -11.06
C VAL A 736 5.23 -55.19 -10.77
N ASN A 737 5.83 -54.24 -11.48
CA ASN A 737 5.56 -52.81 -11.33
C ASN A 737 4.10 -52.47 -11.62
N ASP A 738 3.54 -52.97 -12.72
CA ASP A 738 2.14 -52.78 -13.10
C ASP A 738 1.19 -53.36 -12.06
N ALA A 739 1.52 -54.51 -11.49
CA ALA A 739 0.70 -55.13 -10.46
C ALA A 739 0.78 -54.42 -9.10
N VAL A 740 1.94 -53.84 -8.74
CA VAL A 740 2.07 -52.95 -7.57
C VAL A 740 1.28 -51.66 -7.79
N ASN A 741 1.43 -51.03 -8.96
CA ASN A 741 0.72 -49.80 -9.32
C ASN A 741 -0.80 -50.00 -9.49
N GLY A 742 -1.22 -51.24 -9.79
CA GLY A 742 -2.62 -51.63 -9.92
C GLY A 742 -3.33 -51.95 -8.60
N LEU A 743 -2.64 -51.87 -7.46
CA LEU A 743 -3.25 -52.05 -6.14
C LEU A 743 -4.30 -50.97 -5.85
N VAL A 744 -5.47 -51.36 -5.35
CA VAL A 744 -6.58 -50.43 -5.06
C VAL A 744 -6.88 -50.43 -3.56
N ASN A 745 -6.46 -49.38 -2.86
CA ASN A 745 -6.68 -49.22 -1.42
C ASN A 745 -8.16 -48.88 -1.13
N THR A 746 -8.77 -49.56 -0.15
CA THR A 746 -10.19 -49.38 0.21
C THR A 746 -10.42 -48.67 1.55
N GLU A 747 -9.37 -48.39 2.34
CA GLU A 747 -9.48 -47.85 3.70
C GLU A 747 -10.16 -46.48 3.75
N ALA A 748 -9.73 -45.54 2.91
CA ALA A 748 -10.27 -44.18 2.89
C ALA A 748 -11.76 -44.17 2.51
N ALA A 749 -12.15 -44.99 1.54
CA ALA A 749 -13.53 -45.15 1.11
C ALA A 749 -14.40 -45.78 2.21
N ALA A 750 -13.88 -46.76 2.95
CA ALA A 750 -14.56 -47.37 4.08
C ALA A 750 -14.77 -46.37 5.24
N ALA A 751 -13.76 -45.57 5.55
CA ALA A 751 -13.85 -44.52 6.58
C ALA A 751 -14.88 -43.44 6.21
N LYS A 752 -14.85 -42.96 4.96
CA LYS A 752 -15.80 -41.97 4.44
C LYS A 752 -17.24 -42.48 4.48
N LEU A 753 -17.46 -43.72 4.07
CA LEU A 753 -18.77 -44.36 4.16
C LEU A 753 -19.30 -44.38 5.61
N SER A 754 -18.45 -44.71 6.58
CA SER A 754 -18.83 -44.73 8.00
C SER A 754 -19.15 -43.34 8.54
N ALA A 755 -18.36 -42.32 8.19
CA ALA A 755 -18.52 -40.95 8.68
C ALA A 755 -19.83 -40.32 8.15
N GLU A 756 -20.00 -40.29 6.83
CA GLU A 756 -21.14 -39.65 6.16
C GLU A 756 -22.47 -40.34 6.50
N ALA A 757 -22.49 -41.67 6.62
CA ALA A 757 -23.69 -42.40 7.03
C ALA A 757 -24.12 -42.10 8.48
N SER A 758 -23.18 -41.73 9.36
CA SER A 758 -23.47 -41.42 10.77
C SER A 758 -23.97 -39.99 11.01
N ALA A 759 -23.55 -39.04 10.18
CA ALA A 759 -23.93 -37.63 10.28
C ALA A 759 -25.26 -37.29 9.57
N PHE A 760 -25.66 -38.12 8.61
CA PHE A 760 -26.83 -37.86 7.77
C PHE A 760 -28.17 -38.14 8.50
N VAL A 761 -28.91 -37.08 8.81
CA VAL A 761 -30.29 -37.15 9.34
C VAL A 761 -31.27 -36.72 8.25
N ALA A 762 -31.90 -37.69 7.59
CA ALA A 762 -32.77 -37.43 6.44
C ALA A 762 -33.94 -36.45 6.69
N GLY A 763 -34.37 -36.29 7.95
CA GLY A 763 -35.49 -35.41 8.33
C GLY A 763 -35.19 -33.91 8.30
N ASP A 764 -33.91 -33.51 8.28
CA ASP A 764 -33.49 -32.11 8.31
C ASP A 764 -33.42 -31.47 6.90
N TYR A 765 -33.59 -32.30 5.87
CA TYR A 765 -33.42 -31.95 4.46
C TYR A 765 -34.67 -32.25 3.64
N THR A 766 -34.75 -31.71 2.43
CA THR A 766 -35.80 -32.09 1.47
C THR A 766 -35.71 -33.60 1.17
N ALA A 767 -36.85 -34.26 1.05
CA ALA A 767 -36.90 -35.70 0.79
C ALA A 767 -36.19 -36.09 -0.53
N ALA A 768 -36.20 -35.20 -1.52
CA ALA A 768 -35.53 -35.40 -2.80
C ALA A 768 -33.99 -35.39 -2.64
N SER A 769 -33.43 -34.38 -1.97
CA SER A 769 -31.97 -34.30 -1.75
C SER A 769 -31.46 -35.39 -0.81
N ALA A 770 -32.25 -35.75 0.21
CA ALA A 770 -31.98 -36.86 1.12
C ALA A 770 -31.90 -38.23 0.39
N SER A 771 -32.76 -38.46 -0.59
CA SER A 771 -32.78 -39.70 -1.40
C SER A 771 -31.52 -39.88 -2.25
N VAL A 772 -30.99 -38.78 -2.80
CA VAL A 772 -29.75 -38.78 -3.59
C VAL A 772 -28.56 -39.16 -2.71
N MET A 773 -28.46 -38.59 -1.50
CA MET A 773 -27.41 -38.93 -0.53
C MET A 773 -27.44 -40.41 -0.13
N GLY A 774 -28.63 -40.96 0.16
CA GLY A 774 -28.79 -42.38 0.48
C GLY A 774 -28.34 -43.32 -0.65
N SER A 775 -28.59 -42.94 -1.91
CA SER A 775 -28.18 -43.72 -3.09
C SER A 775 -26.67 -43.72 -3.30
N ALA A 776 -26.02 -42.57 -3.11
CA ALA A 776 -24.57 -42.45 -3.22
C ALA A 776 -23.82 -43.30 -2.17
N LEU A 777 -24.29 -43.27 -0.91
CA LEU A 777 -23.73 -44.08 0.18
C LEU A 777 -23.83 -45.59 -0.11
N ALA A 778 -24.95 -46.05 -0.68
CA ALA A 778 -25.14 -47.45 -1.04
C ALA A 778 -24.19 -47.91 -2.17
N ALA A 779 -23.92 -47.05 -3.15
CA ALA A 779 -23.00 -47.36 -4.25
C ALA A 779 -21.55 -47.49 -3.75
N LEU A 780 -21.10 -46.61 -2.86
CA LEU A 780 -19.77 -46.68 -2.24
C LEU A 780 -19.60 -47.96 -1.41
N ALA A 781 -20.63 -48.33 -0.64
CA ALA A 781 -20.62 -49.56 0.14
C ALA A 781 -20.45 -50.84 -0.69
N ALA A 782 -20.98 -50.87 -1.93
CA ALA A 782 -20.86 -52.02 -2.81
C ALA A 782 -19.43 -52.25 -3.32
N LEU A 783 -18.65 -51.18 -3.51
CA LEU A 783 -17.26 -51.25 -3.97
C LEU A 783 -16.29 -51.59 -2.84
N VAL A 784 -16.49 -51.01 -1.65
CA VAL A 784 -15.67 -51.28 -0.47
C VAL A 784 -15.74 -52.76 -0.06
N ASN A 785 -16.91 -53.39 -0.21
CA ASN A 785 -17.16 -54.77 0.23
C ASN A 785 -17.11 -55.79 -0.93
N ALA A 786 -16.45 -55.47 -2.04
CA ALA A 786 -16.39 -56.33 -3.23
C ALA A 786 -15.43 -57.53 -3.05
N ASP A 787 -15.80 -58.70 -3.56
CA ASP A 787 -14.95 -59.90 -3.52
C ASP A 787 -13.89 -59.94 -4.63
N ALA A 788 -12.98 -60.92 -4.59
CA ALA A 788 -11.86 -61.06 -5.54
C ALA A 788 -12.29 -61.28 -7.01
N THR A 789 -13.56 -61.63 -7.26
CA THR A 789 -14.10 -61.85 -8.62
C THR A 789 -14.65 -60.56 -9.23
N VAL A 790 -14.86 -59.53 -8.42
CA VAL A 790 -15.32 -58.22 -8.85
C VAL A 790 -14.11 -57.31 -9.05
N PRO A 791 -13.82 -56.88 -10.29
CA PRO A 791 -12.75 -55.93 -10.53
C PRO A 791 -13.16 -54.57 -9.95
N VAL A 792 -12.34 -54.05 -9.04
CA VAL A 792 -12.48 -52.71 -8.47
C VAL A 792 -11.31 -51.88 -8.96
N THR A 793 -11.58 -50.77 -9.65
CA THR A 793 -10.56 -49.81 -10.05
C THR A 793 -10.52 -48.62 -9.08
N ALA A 794 -9.36 -47.96 -9.00
CA ALA A 794 -9.22 -46.72 -8.22
C ALA A 794 -10.24 -45.66 -8.66
N ALA A 795 -10.48 -45.53 -9.97
CA ALA A 795 -11.46 -44.60 -10.53
C ALA A 795 -12.91 -44.91 -10.08
N GLN A 796 -13.33 -46.18 -10.08
CA GLN A 796 -14.67 -46.54 -9.60
C GLN A 796 -14.86 -46.17 -8.12
N LEU A 797 -13.82 -46.40 -7.31
CA LEU A 797 -13.86 -46.11 -5.88
C LEU A 797 -13.87 -44.60 -5.60
N SER A 798 -13.04 -43.82 -6.33
CA SER A 798 -13.02 -42.37 -6.23
C SER A 798 -14.33 -41.74 -6.74
N ASP A 799 -14.89 -42.23 -7.85
CA ASP A 799 -16.13 -41.72 -8.41
C ASP A 799 -17.31 -41.93 -7.45
N ALA A 800 -17.40 -43.11 -6.82
CA ALA A 800 -18.42 -43.38 -5.82
C ALA A 800 -18.23 -42.51 -4.56
N ALA A 801 -16.99 -42.28 -4.13
CA ALA A 801 -16.70 -41.39 -3.02
C ALA A 801 -17.07 -39.92 -3.35
N ASN A 802 -16.73 -39.45 -4.54
CA ASN A 802 -17.07 -38.09 -5.00
C ASN A 802 -18.57 -37.92 -5.16
N ALA A 803 -19.29 -38.96 -5.59
CA ALA A 803 -20.75 -38.94 -5.65
C ALA A 803 -21.40 -38.73 -4.27
N VAL A 804 -20.81 -39.25 -3.19
CA VAL A 804 -21.26 -38.99 -1.81
C VAL A 804 -21.04 -37.52 -1.43
N GLU A 805 -19.89 -36.94 -1.75
CA GLU A 805 -19.61 -35.52 -1.52
C GLU A 805 -20.57 -34.61 -2.30
N ALA A 806 -20.73 -34.87 -3.60
CA ALA A 806 -21.65 -34.11 -4.43
C ALA A 806 -23.10 -34.21 -3.93
N ALA A 807 -23.50 -35.38 -3.42
CA ALA A 807 -24.83 -35.57 -2.85
C ALA A 807 -25.00 -34.83 -1.50
N ARG A 808 -23.96 -34.78 -0.66
CA ARG A 808 -23.93 -33.99 0.57
C ARG A 808 -24.05 -32.50 0.28
N ASP A 809 -23.26 -31.98 -0.65
CA ASP A 809 -23.26 -30.56 -1.00
C ASP A 809 -24.57 -30.12 -1.68
N ALA A 810 -25.29 -31.07 -2.30
CA ALA A 810 -26.61 -30.86 -2.88
C ALA A 810 -27.77 -30.99 -1.87
N LEU A 811 -27.50 -31.23 -0.58
CA LEU A 811 -28.52 -31.28 0.45
C LEU A 811 -29.16 -29.91 0.67
N VAL A 812 -30.49 -29.87 0.63
CA VAL A 812 -31.26 -28.63 0.85
C VAL A 812 -31.89 -28.71 2.23
N SER A 813 -31.36 -27.91 3.18
CA SER A 813 -31.89 -27.85 4.55
C SER A 813 -33.26 -27.19 4.59
N ILE A 814 -34.15 -27.71 5.44
CA ILE A 814 -35.50 -27.18 5.66
C ILE A 814 -35.75 -26.78 7.12
N VAL A 815 -34.71 -26.75 7.95
CA VAL A 815 -34.82 -26.49 9.40
C VAL A 815 -35.43 -25.12 9.71
N ASP A 816 -34.91 -24.05 9.08
CA ASP A 816 -35.44 -22.69 9.29
C ASP A 816 -36.84 -22.50 8.71
N LEU A 817 -37.11 -23.17 7.58
CA LEU A 817 -38.43 -23.18 6.97
C LEU A 817 -39.45 -23.86 7.89
N ALA A 818 -39.06 -24.96 8.54
CA ALA A 818 -39.86 -25.65 9.54
C ALA A 818 -40.10 -24.78 10.79
N PHE A 819 -39.07 -24.06 11.25
CA PHE A 819 -39.19 -23.14 12.37
C PHE A 819 -40.14 -21.96 12.05
N MET A 820 -39.96 -21.29 10.91
CA MET A 820 -40.84 -20.20 10.47
C MET A 820 -42.28 -20.68 10.25
N ALA A 821 -42.48 -21.87 9.69
CA ALA A 821 -43.78 -22.49 9.52
C ALA A 821 -44.49 -22.80 10.86
N SER A 822 -43.74 -22.91 11.96
CA SER A 822 -44.29 -23.20 13.30
C SER A 822 -44.90 -21.99 14.02
N LEU A 823 -44.76 -20.76 13.48
CA LEU A 823 -45.27 -19.53 14.11
C LEU A 823 -46.80 -19.56 14.31
N ASP A 824 -47.25 -19.22 15.52
CA ASP A 824 -48.67 -19.12 15.85
C ASP A 824 -49.26 -17.78 15.39
N LEU A 825 -49.76 -17.76 14.15
CA LEU A 825 -50.34 -16.57 13.54
C LEU A 825 -51.60 -16.09 14.26
N ASP A 826 -52.36 -16.98 14.91
CA ASP A 826 -53.62 -16.61 15.57
C ASP A 826 -53.34 -15.85 16.87
N ALA A 827 -52.31 -16.25 17.63
CA ALA A 827 -51.85 -15.54 18.81
C ALA A 827 -51.30 -14.13 18.47
N MET A 828 -50.52 -14.01 17.38
CA MET A 828 -49.90 -12.73 17.00
C MET A 828 -50.89 -11.73 16.41
N LYS A 829 -51.94 -12.20 15.73
CA LYS A 829 -52.92 -11.35 15.02
C LYS A 829 -53.59 -10.30 15.90
N ALA A 830 -53.73 -10.56 17.21
CA ALA A 830 -54.43 -9.67 18.14
C ALA A 830 -53.66 -8.38 18.47
N GLU A 831 -52.35 -8.34 18.23
CA GLU A 831 -51.46 -7.25 18.69
C GLU A 831 -51.12 -6.22 17.59
N TYR A 832 -51.57 -6.49 16.35
CA TYR A 832 -51.20 -5.73 15.15
C TYR A 832 -52.41 -5.39 14.28
N SER A 833 -52.30 -4.31 13.50
CA SER A 833 -53.36 -3.93 12.56
C SER A 833 -53.55 -5.01 11.48
N ALA A 834 -54.80 -5.29 11.13
CA ALA A 834 -55.15 -6.37 10.21
C ALA A 834 -54.53 -6.19 8.81
N ALA A 835 -54.41 -4.94 8.35
CA ALA A 835 -53.79 -4.60 7.07
C ALA A 835 -52.26 -4.81 7.07
N SER A 836 -51.58 -4.49 8.18
CA SER A 836 -50.12 -4.70 8.29
C SER A 836 -49.76 -6.17 8.57
N PHE A 837 -50.64 -6.92 9.24
CA PHE A 837 -50.45 -8.32 9.58
C PHE A 837 -50.70 -9.28 8.39
N ALA A 838 -51.56 -8.91 7.44
CA ALA A 838 -51.93 -9.78 6.32
C ALA A 838 -50.74 -10.21 5.42
N PRO A 839 -49.83 -9.33 4.99
CA PRO A 839 -48.64 -9.73 4.22
C PRO A 839 -47.73 -10.69 5.00
N PHE A 840 -47.58 -10.48 6.31
CA PHE A 840 -46.77 -11.33 7.19
C PHE A 840 -47.37 -12.73 7.34
N ALA A 841 -48.69 -12.82 7.59
CA ALA A 841 -49.41 -14.09 7.65
C ALA A 841 -49.38 -14.86 6.31
N ALA A 842 -49.45 -14.15 5.19
CA ALA A 842 -49.34 -14.74 3.85
C ALA A 842 -47.95 -15.34 3.59
N ALA A 843 -46.88 -14.65 3.99
CA ALA A 843 -45.51 -15.14 3.86
C ALA A 843 -45.26 -16.43 4.70
N VAL A 844 -45.73 -16.47 5.94
CA VAL A 844 -45.64 -17.68 6.80
C VAL A 844 -46.48 -18.83 6.24
N THR A 845 -47.64 -18.53 5.64
CA THR A 845 -48.48 -19.54 4.97
C THR A 845 -47.80 -20.11 3.73
N ALA A 846 -47.10 -19.28 2.95
CA ALA A 846 -46.30 -19.74 1.81
C ALA A 846 -45.14 -20.65 2.26
N ALA A 847 -44.46 -20.31 3.37
CA ALA A 847 -43.43 -21.15 3.96
C ALA A 847 -43.96 -22.54 4.38
N ARG A 848 -45.16 -22.62 4.99
CA ARG A 848 -45.83 -23.89 5.31
C ARG A 848 -46.12 -24.76 4.08
N ALA A 849 -46.59 -24.13 3.00
CA ALA A 849 -46.88 -24.82 1.75
C ALA A 849 -45.60 -25.38 1.09
N LEU A 850 -44.50 -24.61 1.14
CA LEU A 850 -43.19 -25.05 0.64
C LEU A 850 -42.61 -26.19 1.48
N LEU A 851 -42.73 -26.11 2.81
CA LEU A 851 -42.33 -27.19 3.72
C LEU A 851 -43.09 -28.50 3.42
N THR A 852 -44.40 -28.40 3.14
CA THR A 852 -45.21 -29.57 2.77
C THR A 852 -44.73 -30.19 1.45
N GLN A 853 -44.37 -29.38 0.45
CA GLN A 853 -43.81 -29.87 -0.81
C GLN A 853 -42.44 -30.53 -0.63
N SER A 854 -41.62 -30.04 0.32
CA SER A 854 -40.28 -30.58 0.58
C SER A 854 -40.27 -32.03 1.09
N ALA A 855 -41.40 -32.54 1.56
CA ALA A 855 -41.56 -33.92 2.03
C ALA A 855 -41.76 -34.94 0.89
N ASP A 856 -42.02 -34.50 -0.35
CA ASP A 856 -42.16 -35.38 -1.51
C ASP A 856 -40.79 -35.59 -2.18
N PRO A 857 -40.26 -36.83 -2.24
CA PRO A 857 -38.95 -37.11 -2.82
C PRO A 857 -38.90 -36.91 -4.34
N THR A 858 -40.04 -36.71 -5.00
CA THR A 858 -40.13 -36.42 -6.45
C THR A 858 -40.18 -34.93 -6.75
N VAL A 859 -40.38 -34.08 -5.74
CA VAL A 859 -40.46 -32.63 -5.89
C VAL A 859 -39.09 -32.02 -5.53
N ILE A 860 -38.47 -31.38 -6.52
CA ILE A 860 -37.19 -30.69 -6.30
C ILE A 860 -37.47 -29.28 -5.77
N ILE A 861 -37.16 -29.06 -4.49
CA ILE A 861 -37.13 -27.74 -3.87
C ILE A 861 -35.67 -27.28 -3.81
N THR A 862 -35.37 -26.12 -4.37
CA THR A 862 -34.02 -25.55 -4.38
C THR A 862 -33.75 -24.75 -3.11
N GLU A 863 -32.46 -24.59 -2.79
CA GLU A 863 -32.01 -23.76 -1.68
C GLU A 863 -32.50 -22.31 -1.82
N ALA A 864 -32.49 -21.75 -3.04
CA ALA A 864 -33.02 -20.42 -3.30
C ALA A 864 -34.52 -20.31 -2.97
N GLN A 865 -35.33 -21.34 -3.28
CA GLN A 865 -36.75 -21.34 -2.94
C GLN A 865 -36.98 -21.36 -1.42
N VAL A 866 -36.16 -22.11 -0.67
CA VAL A 866 -36.19 -22.12 0.79
C VAL A 866 -35.80 -20.75 1.34
N ASN A 867 -34.68 -20.19 0.87
CA ASN A 867 -34.18 -18.88 1.28
C ASN A 867 -35.15 -17.75 0.95
N ASP A 868 -35.78 -17.76 -0.22
CA ASP A 868 -36.78 -16.76 -0.61
C ASP A 868 -38.02 -16.82 0.28
N ALA A 869 -38.48 -18.03 0.64
CA ALA A 869 -39.60 -18.21 1.55
C ALA A 869 -39.29 -17.71 2.98
N VAL A 870 -38.08 -17.96 3.48
CA VAL A 870 -37.62 -17.47 4.80
C VAL A 870 -37.40 -15.95 4.76
N ASN A 871 -36.69 -15.44 3.75
CA ASN A 871 -36.37 -14.02 3.60
C ASN A 871 -37.62 -13.17 3.33
N GLY A 872 -38.64 -13.69 2.64
CA GLY A 872 -39.90 -12.98 2.37
C GLY A 872 -40.70 -12.65 3.64
N ILE A 873 -40.48 -13.37 4.75
CA ILE A 873 -41.17 -13.14 6.03
C ILE A 873 -40.63 -11.89 6.74
N PHE A 874 -39.33 -11.60 6.63
CA PHE A 874 -38.69 -10.51 7.38
C PHE A 874 -39.16 -9.09 6.98
N PRO A 875 -39.20 -8.70 5.69
CA PRO A 875 -39.72 -7.39 5.28
C PRO A 875 -41.19 -7.18 5.70
N ALA A 876 -42.00 -8.24 5.62
CA ALA A 876 -43.39 -8.19 6.04
C ALA A 876 -43.54 -7.99 7.57
N ALA A 877 -42.62 -8.54 8.37
CA ALA A 877 -42.56 -8.31 9.81
C ALA A 877 -42.21 -6.85 10.16
N PHE A 878 -41.35 -6.18 9.37
CA PHE A 878 -40.98 -4.78 9.60
C PHE A 878 -42.11 -3.78 9.31
N THR A 879 -43.07 -4.16 8.47
CA THR A 879 -44.24 -3.32 8.15
C THR A 879 -45.37 -3.41 9.17
N LEU A 880 -45.22 -4.24 10.21
CA LEU A 880 -46.22 -4.39 11.26
C LEU A 880 -46.46 -3.07 12.02
N VAL A 881 -47.73 -2.73 12.19
CA VAL A 881 -48.22 -1.59 12.97
C VAL A 881 -48.88 -2.16 14.22
N SER A 882 -48.25 -1.96 15.38
CA SER A 882 -48.81 -2.41 16.67
C SER A 882 -49.98 -1.52 17.08
N THR A 883 -51.03 -2.13 17.61
CA THR A 883 -52.24 -1.43 18.08
C THR A 883 -52.39 -1.49 19.60
N GLY A 884 -51.46 -2.11 20.33
CA GLY A 884 -51.55 -2.31 21.79
C GLY A 884 -51.72 -1.00 22.56
N ASN A 885 -50.83 -0.02 22.33
CA ASN A 885 -50.90 1.30 22.98
C ASN A 885 -52.19 2.06 22.67
N LEU A 886 -52.72 1.90 21.45
CA LEU A 886 -54.00 2.51 21.05
C LEU A 886 -55.17 1.86 21.81
N THR A 887 -55.21 0.54 21.86
CA THR A 887 -56.22 -0.21 22.61
C THR A 887 -56.19 0.14 24.10
N ASP A 888 -55.00 0.22 24.69
CA ASP A 888 -54.80 0.57 26.10
C ASP A 888 -55.20 2.02 26.40
N ALA A 889 -54.83 2.97 25.53
CA ALA A 889 -55.19 4.38 25.69
C ALA A 889 -56.71 4.61 25.58
N ILE A 890 -57.37 3.93 24.64
CA ILE A 890 -58.84 3.94 24.53
C ILE A 890 -59.46 3.37 25.81
N ALA A 891 -59.04 2.18 26.24
CA ALA A 891 -59.55 1.55 27.46
C ALA A 891 -59.37 2.42 28.71
N GLY A 892 -58.23 3.11 28.83
CA GLY A 892 -57.95 4.08 29.90
C GLY A 892 -58.88 5.30 29.87
N GLY A 893 -59.21 5.80 28.68
CA GLY A 893 -60.14 6.90 28.48
C GLY A 893 -61.60 6.53 28.75
N SER A 894 -62.07 5.36 28.27
CA SER A 894 -63.48 4.95 28.37
C SER A 894 -64.00 4.80 29.81
N GLY A 895 -63.10 4.71 30.80
CA GLY A 895 -63.44 4.60 32.22
C GLY A 895 -63.74 5.93 32.94
N LEU A 896 -63.53 7.07 32.27
CA LEU A 896 -63.74 8.40 32.84
C LEU A 896 -65.23 8.80 32.78
N VAL A 897 -65.69 9.61 33.75
CA VAL A 897 -67.11 10.00 33.87
C VAL A 897 -67.28 11.49 33.65
N GLU A 898 -68.05 11.85 32.61
CA GLU A 898 -68.27 13.24 32.16
C GLU A 898 -68.61 14.22 33.29
N ALA A 899 -69.51 13.82 34.19
CA ALA A 899 -69.98 14.64 35.30
C ALA A 899 -68.89 15.09 36.30
N LYS A 900 -67.67 14.55 36.20
CA LYS A 900 -66.52 14.92 37.04
C LYS A 900 -65.69 16.06 36.47
N TYR A 901 -65.90 16.43 35.21
CA TYR A 901 -65.04 17.37 34.48
C TYR A 901 -65.84 18.52 33.88
N THR A 902 -65.17 19.62 33.53
CA THR A 902 -65.82 20.75 32.87
C THR A 902 -66.25 20.38 31.46
N ALA A 903 -67.37 20.94 30.99
CA ALA A 903 -67.91 20.63 29.67
C ALA A 903 -66.90 20.90 28.53
N SER A 904 -66.09 21.97 28.64
CA SER A 904 -65.09 22.32 27.62
C SER A 904 -63.91 21.35 27.57
N SER A 905 -63.33 20.97 28.73
CA SER A 905 -62.24 19.99 28.74
C SER A 905 -62.72 18.58 28.39
N TRP A 906 -63.96 18.25 28.75
CA TRP A 906 -64.58 16.97 28.40
C TRP A 906 -64.87 16.86 26.90
N ALA A 907 -65.34 17.93 26.25
CA ALA A 907 -65.58 17.93 24.81
C ALA A 907 -64.30 17.65 23.99
N ALA A 908 -63.16 18.20 24.40
CA ALA A 908 -61.86 17.93 23.77
C ALA A 908 -61.40 16.47 23.97
N PHE A 909 -61.56 15.94 25.18
CA PHE A 909 -61.30 14.52 25.49
C PHE A 909 -62.21 13.56 24.71
N ALA A 910 -63.52 13.83 24.65
CA ALA A 910 -64.48 13.00 23.93
C ALA A 910 -64.21 12.98 22.42
N ALA A 911 -63.76 14.11 21.84
CA ALA A 911 -63.34 14.16 20.44
C ALA A 911 -62.08 13.31 20.19
N ALA A 912 -61.05 13.45 21.01
CA ALA A 912 -59.83 12.66 20.88
C ALA A 912 -60.07 11.15 21.11
N LEU A 913 -60.98 10.78 22.02
CA LEU A 913 -61.39 9.39 22.23
C LEU A 913 -62.13 8.83 21.02
N ALA A 914 -63.03 9.61 20.42
CA ALA A 914 -63.73 9.21 19.20
C ALA A 914 -62.77 9.05 18.01
N ASP A 915 -61.76 9.92 17.87
CA ASP A 915 -60.74 9.81 16.83
C ASP A 915 -59.86 8.56 17.03
N ALA A 916 -59.45 8.29 18.27
CA ALA A 916 -58.71 7.08 18.61
C ALA A 916 -59.54 5.79 18.35
N GLU A 917 -60.82 5.79 18.74
CA GLU A 917 -61.75 4.68 18.46
C GLU A 917 -61.97 4.47 16.96
N ALA A 918 -62.02 5.55 16.17
CA ALA A 918 -62.13 5.47 14.71
C ALA A 918 -60.87 4.88 14.06
N VAL A 919 -59.67 5.27 14.52
CA VAL A 919 -58.41 4.65 14.06
C VAL A 919 -58.30 3.19 14.49
N ALA A 920 -58.74 2.84 15.71
CA ALA A 920 -58.79 1.46 16.17
C ALA A 920 -59.75 0.59 15.35
N ALA A 921 -60.94 1.09 15.05
CA ALA A 921 -61.90 0.40 14.18
C ALA A 921 -61.35 0.17 12.77
N ARG A 922 -60.65 1.16 12.19
CA ARG A 922 -59.99 1.02 10.88
C ARG A 922 -58.80 0.07 10.93
N SER A 923 -58.06 0.03 12.04
CA SER A 923 -56.94 -0.90 12.22
C SER A 923 -57.36 -2.37 12.25
N ALA A 924 -58.61 -2.65 12.62
CA ALA A 924 -59.18 -4.00 12.66
C ALA A 924 -59.69 -4.53 11.30
N ASP A 925 -59.86 -3.66 10.29
CA ASP A 925 -60.35 -4.02 8.96
C ASP A 925 -59.22 -4.08 7.93
N ALA A 926 -58.93 -5.29 7.46
CA ALA A 926 -57.89 -5.56 6.45
C ALA A 926 -58.25 -5.06 5.04
N SER A 927 -59.50 -4.66 4.78
CA SER A 927 -60.01 -4.30 3.43
C SER A 927 -60.02 -2.78 3.16
N THR A 928 -59.50 -1.97 4.08
CA THR A 928 -59.57 -0.50 3.96
C THR A 928 -58.56 0.04 2.95
N VAL A 929 -59.00 1.00 2.11
CA VAL A 929 -58.19 1.60 1.02
C VAL A 929 -57.10 2.55 1.57
N ALA A 930 -57.18 2.90 2.86
CA ALA A 930 -56.23 3.74 3.58
C ALA A 930 -55.78 3.03 4.87
N PRO A 931 -54.76 2.16 4.81
CA PRO A 931 -54.29 1.40 5.97
C PRO A 931 -53.76 2.34 7.06
N VAL A 932 -54.02 1.99 8.32
CA VAL A 932 -53.53 2.77 9.47
C VAL A 932 -52.00 2.75 9.49
N THR A 933 -51.39 3.93 9.56
CA THR A 933 -49.93 4.06 9.63
C THR A 933 -49.44 4.10 11.09
N ARG A 934 -48.14 3.87 11.29
CA ARG A 934 -47.52 4.02 12.62
C ARG A 934 -47.67 5.45 13.15
N SER A 935 -47.35 6.46 12.32
CA SER A 935 -47.53 7.88 12.67
C SER A 935 -48.96 8.16 13.10
N GLU A 936 -49.93 7.68 12.33
CA GLU A 936 -51.33 7.91 12.61
C GLU A 936 -51.80 7.27 13.93
N THR A 937 -51.26 6.09 14.27
CA THR A 937 -51.54 5.42 15.56
C THR A 937 -50.93 6.19 16.72
N ASP A 938 -49.68 6.64 16.57
CA ASP A 938 -48.96 7.39 17.61
C ASP A 938 -49.58 8.79 17.82
N ASP A 939 -49.98 9.46 16.75
CA ASP A 939 -50.59 10.80 16.76
C ASP A 939 -51.94 10.78 17.52
N VAL A 940 -52.80 9.79 17.28
CA VAL A 940 -54.08 9.70 18.00
C VAL A 940 -53.92 9.24 19.45
N VAL A 941 -52.94 8.37 19.75
CA VAL A 941 -52.61 8.01 21.14
C VAL A 941 -52.12 9.24 21.90
N ALA A 942 -51.20 10.01 21.31
CA ALA A 942 -50.68 11.22 21.93
C ALA A 942 -51.76 12.29 22.11
N ALA A 943 -52.63 12.47 21.12
CA ALA A 943 -53.76 13.39 21.21
C ALA A 943 -54.75 12.97 22.32
N LEU A 944 -55.06 11.68 22.43
CA LEU A 944 -55.94 11.15 23.48
C LEU A 944 -55.32 11.32 24.86
N LEU A 945 -54.04 10.99 25.05
CA LEU A 945 -53.33 11.16 26.32
C LEU A 945 -53.24 12.65 26.71
N ALA A 946 -52.91 13.54 25.76
CA ALA A 946 -52.89 14.98 26.01
C ALA A 946 -54.28 15.53 26.39
N ALA A 947 -55.35 14.99 25.79
CA ALA A 947 -56.71 15.37 26.13
C ALA A 947 -57.15 14.83 27.52
N ILE A 948 -56.67 13.64 27.92
CA ILE A 948 -56.82 13.10 29.28
C ILE A 948 -56.12 14.01 30.30
N ASP A 949 -54.88 14.42 30.04
CA ASP A 949 -54.12 15.33 30.91
C ASP A 949 -54.74 16.73 30.96
N GLY A 950 -55.39 17.16 29.87
CA GLY A 950 -56.12 18.42 29.77
C GLY A 950 -57.50 18.44 30.46
N LEU A 951 -57.94 17.34 31.07
CA LEU A 951 -59.21 17.27 31.78
C LEU A 951 -59.22 18.12 33.06
N VAL A 952 -60.13 19.09 33.13
CA VAL A 952 -60.29 19.98 34.27
C VAL A 952 -61.50 19.55 35.10
N ALA A 953 -61.33 19.39 36.42
CA ALA A 953 -62.41 18.97 37.31
C ALA A 953 -63.56 20.00 37.37
N ALA A 954 -64.81 19.53 37.36
CA ALA A 954 -65.98 20.40 37.48
C ALA A 954 -66.02 21.08 38.88
N PRO A 955 -66.31 22.39 38.98
CA PRO A 955 -66.45 23.05 40.27
C PRO A 955 -67.65 22.49 41.04
N ALA A 956 -67.43 22.17 42.33
CA ALA A 956 -68.43 21.54 43.18
C ALA A 956 -69.68 22.43 43.36
N ALA A 957 -70.87 21.88 43.07
CA ALA A 957 -72.13 22.58 43.23
C ALA A 957 -72.53 22.76 44.72
N ILE A 958 -72.92 23.98 45.08
CA ILE A 958 -73.57 24.33 46.35
C ILE A 958 -75.09 24.04 46.22
N PRO A 959 -75.74 23.37 47.19
CA PRO A 959 -77.14 23.00 47.09
C PRO A 959 -78.11 24.16 47.43
N GLY A 960 -79.09 24.44 46.54
CA GLY A 960 -80.34 25.11 46.94
C GLY A 960 -81.07 26.00 45.91
N THR A 961 -81.91 25.38 45.05
CA THR A 961 -83.22 25.83 44.48
C THR A 961 -83.36 27.12 43.62
N PRO A 962 -84.33 27.24 42.67
CA PRO A 962 -85.19 26.24 41.99
C PRO A 962 -85.18 26.30 40.42
N ALA A 963 -85.71 25.22 39.84
CA ALA A 963 -86.16 24.96 38.46
C ALA A 963 -87.17 26.01 37.91
N ALA A 964 -87.46 26.19 36.62
CA ALA A 964 -87.12 25.58 35.32
C ALA A 964 -87.76 26.47 34.22
N ALA A 965 -87.64 26.03 32.96
CA ALA A 965 -88.42 26.39 31.75
C ALA A 965 -87.82 27.53 30.91
N ASP A 966 -87.76 27.49 29.57
CA ASP A 966 -88.12 26.49 28.54
C ASP A 966 -87.68 27.09 27.18
N THR A 967 -87.70 26.25 26.14
CA THR A 967 -87.87 26.56 24.71
C THR A 967 -86.65 26.95 23.85
N THR A 968 -86.15 25.94 23.15
CA THR A 968 -86.17 25.78 21.68
C THR A 968 -85.81 26.97 20.77
N GLY A 969 -84.82 26.73 19.91
CA GLY A 969 -84.57 27.45 18.65
C GLY A 969 -83.19 27.07 18.13
N ALA A 970 -83.03 25.93 17.45
CA ALA A 970 -83.20 25.80 16.00
C ALA A 970 -82.05 26.45 15.22
N THR A 971 -81.43 25.64 14.33
CA THR A 971 -81.09 26.00 12.92
C THR A 971 -80.00 27.07 12.75
N ASP A 972 -79.14 27.09 11.75
CA ASP A 972 -78.82 26.23 10.63
C ASP A 972 -77.63 26.91 9.95
N ILE A 973 -76.75 26.10 9.36
CA ILE A 973 -76.40 26.20 7.94
C ILE A 973 -75.77 27.51 7.41
N THR A 974 -74.52 27.29 6.99
CA THR A 974 -73.99 27.55 5.64
C THR A 974 -73.44 28.90 5.25
N GLY A 975 -72.32 28.75 4.57
CA GLY A 975 -72.11 29.26 3.22
C GLY A 975 -70.63 29.12 2.93
N THR A 976 -70.15 28.04 2.30
CA THR A 976 -70.14 27.86 0.82
C THR A 976 -69.59 29.14 0.15
N SER A 977 -68.69 29.11 -0.82
CA SER A 977 -68.62 28.16 -1.91
C SER A 977 -67.51 28.63 -2.85
N ASP A 978 -66.84 27.63 -3.42
CA ASP A 978 -66.69 27.45 -4.86
C ASP A 978 -65.53 28.08 -5.66
N VAL A 979 -64.94 27.15 -6.43
CA VAL A 979 -64.66 27.14 -7.88
C VAL A 979 -63.61 28.10 -8.44
N ALA A 980 -62.85 27.75 -9.47
CA ALA A 980 -62.52 26.49 -10.16
C ALA A 980 -61.43 26.85 -11.20
N ASP A 981 -60.70 25.82 -11.62
CA ASP A 981 -60.41 25.45 -13.02
C ASP A 981 -60.03 26.54 -14.06
N ALA A 982 -58.88 26.33 -14.71
CA ALA A 982 -58.82 26.19 -16.17
C ALA A 982 -57.45 25.62 -16.63
N GLY A 983 -57.49 24.33 -16.93
CA GLY A 983 -56.83 23.54 -17.99
C GLY A 983 -55.64 24.03 -18.85
N VAL A 984 -54.68 23.09 -19.02
CA VAL A 984 -54.18 22.40 -20.26
C VAL A 984 -53.92 23.21 -21.56
N ASP A 985 -52.96 22.94 -22.45
CA ASP A 985 -51.89 21.94 -22.64
C ASP A 985 -50.90 22.44 -23.73
N GLU A 986 -49.67 21.95 -23.64
CA GLU A 986 -48.66 21.59 -24.67
C GLU A 986 -48.27 22.45 -25.92
N LEU A 987 -46.97 22.86 -25.93
CA LEU A 987 -45.86 22.66 -26.93
C LEU A 987 -46.04 23.06 -28.43
N PRO A 988 -45.00 23.17 -29.31
CA PRO A 988 -43.52 23.02 -29.17
C PRO A 988 -42.63 24.04 -29.98
N PHE A 989 -41.29 23.88 -29.86
CA PHE A 989 -40.20 24.02 -30.87
C PHE A 989 -39.75 25.37 -31.51
N THR A 990 -38.43 25.58 -31.37
CA THR A 990 -37.41 26.17 -32.28
C THR A 990 -37.41 27.64 -32.70
N GLY A 991 -36.21 28.23 -32.57
CA GLY A 991 -35.58 29.01 -33.63
C GLY A 991 -35.31 30.49 -33.30
N ALA A 992 -34.01 30.82 -33.22
CA ALA A 992 -33.32 32.00 -33.81
C ALA A 992 -34.10 33.34 -33.89
N GLU A 993 -33.56 34.52 -33.55
CA GLU A 993 -32.20 35.03 -33.71
C GLU A 993 -32.15 36.50 -33.19
N LEU A 994 -30.93 36.98 -32.90
CA LEU A 994 -30.45 38.37 -33.10
C LEU A 994 -31.04 39.57 -32.30
N LEU A 995 -30.28 40.11 -31.33
CA LEU A 995 -29.43 41.32 -31.49
C LEU A 995 -28.95 41.91 -30.13
N LEU A 996 -27.62 41.89 -29.97
CA LEU A 996 -26.69 42.58 -29.04
C LEU A 996 -26.85 44.13 -29.04
N PRO A 997 -26.09 44.95 -28.24
CA PRO A 997 -24.83 44.67 -27.49
C PRO A 997 -24.70 45.24 -26.04
N VAL A 998 -23.95 44.60 -25.11
CA VAL A 998 -22.49 44.72 -24.71
C VAL A 998 -22.24 45.84 -23.69
N GLY A 999 -21.46 45.68 -22.60
CA GLY A 999 -20.57 44.62 -22.06
C GLY A 999 -19.93 45.18 -20.77
N GLY A 1000 -19.13 44.51 -19.93
CA GLY A 1000 -18.46 43.20 -19.87
C GLY A 1000 -17.61 43.23 -18.57
N ALA A 1001 -16.89 42.22 -18.08
CA ALA A 1001 -16.77 40.80 -18.39
C ALA A 1001 -16.00 40.13 -17.22
N LEU A 1002 -16.30 38.84 -17.05
CA LEU A 1002 -15.46 37.72 -16.59
C LEU A 1002 -15.03 37.54 -15.12
N ALA A 1003 -15.45 36.35 -14.68
CA ALA A 1003 -15.08 35.55 -13.54
C ALA A 1003 -13.77 34.73 -13.74
N LEU A 1004 -13.21 34.32 -12.60
CA LEU A 1004 -12.71 32.97 -12.22
C LEU A 1004 -11.75 32.18 -13.11
N LEU A 1005 -10.70 31.63 -12.47
CA LEU A 1005 -10.34 30.18 -12.35
C LEU A 1005 -9.28 30.09 -11.22
N LEU A 1006 -9.52 29.44 -10.06
CA LEU A 1006 -9.37 27.99 -9.76
C LEU A 1006 -8.00 27.44 -10.24
N SER A 1007 -7.20 26.65 -9.52
CA SER A 1007 -7.36 25.78 -8.34
C SER A 1007 -5.96 25.18 -8.05
N GLY A 1008 -5.58 24.90 -6.80
CA GLY A 1008 -5.39 23.53 -6.27
C GLY A 1008 -4.26 22.72 -6.93
N ALA A 1009 -3.09 22.54 -6.29
CA ALA A 1009 -2.76 21.48 -5.32
C ALA A 1009 -2.17 20.18 -5.93
N TRP A 1010 -1.05 19.72 -5.32
CA TRP A 1010 -0.50 18.33 -5.29
C TRP A 1010 0.18 17.81 -6.58
N LEU A 1011 1.22 16.97 -6.59
CA LEU A 1011 2.19 16.43 -5.63
C LEU A 1011 3.29 15.70 -6.46
N THR A 1012 4.53 15.70 -5.98
CA THR A 1012 5.58 14.64 -6.08
C THR A 1012 6.19 14.15 -7.40
N MET A 1013 7.54 14.19 -7.42
CA MET A 1013 8.51 13.11 -7.75
C MET A 1013 8.50 12.51 -9.18
N VAL A 1014 9.60 12.05 -9.79
CA VAL A 1014 11.03 11.99 -9.52
C VAL A 1014 11.70 11.60 -10.85
N SER A 1015 12.93 12.07 -11.03
CA SER A 1015 14.01 11.50 -11.85
C SER A 1015 13.97 11.54 -13.39
N ARG A 1016 14.94 12.35 -13.86
CA ARG A 1016 16.15 11.96 -14.61
C ARG A 1016 16.08 11.95 -16.15
N ARG A 1017 16.91 12.88 -16.64
CA ARG A 1017 17.98 12.74 -17.66
C ARG A 1017 17.46 12.45 -19.09
N ARG A 1018 17.97 13.08 -20.14
CA ARG A 1018 19.30 13.65 -20.39
C ARG A 1018 19.25 14.39 -21.73
N GLY A 1019 20.15 15.36 -21.90
CA GLY A 1019 20.63 15.85 -23.20
C GLY A 1019 20.07 17.23 -23.55
N ALA A 1020 20.83 18.31 -23.34
CA ALA A 1020 21.86 18.81 -24.26
C ALA A 1020 21.18 19.31 -25.56
N LEU A 1021 21.25 20.56 -26.01
CA LEU A 1021 22.34 21.53 -26.05
C LEU A 1021 21.81 22.85 -26.64
N ASN A 1022 22.58 23.92 -26.44
CA ASN A 1022 22.67 25.18 -27.21
C ASN A 1022 21.72 26.34 -26.88
N GLY A 1023 22.34 27.42 -26.37
CA GLY A 1023 21.78 28.77 -26.27
C GLY A 1023 22.37 29.54 -25.12
#